data_AF-A0A8H8N1U2-F1
#
_entry.id   AF-A0A8H8N1U2-F1
#
_cell.length_a   1.000
_cell.length_b   1.000
_cell.length_c   1.000
_cell.angle_alpha   90.00
_cell.angle_beta   90.00
_cell.angle_gamma   90.00
#
_symmetry.space_group_name_H-M   'P 1'
#
loop_
_entity.id
_entity.type
_entity.pdbx_description
1 polymer ?
#
loop_
_entity_poly.entity_id
_entity_poly.type
_entity_poly.pdbx_seq_one_letter_code
_entity_poly.pdbx_strand_id
1 'polypeptide(L)'
;MSVKDILVHIRASFLAPPPPSLSDLLPLIDVYISDTANSSDDTRATELDNGLLDVYSDAVNHSDVSHIAAFVGVLYALRMVLSSAAIISWFDSLLRRALREPRLAPGAVAQAKELVLMPLYDDGEVKAELLRRRLVQLYVQEAPLVKDNTVEQMEQEADERARMTVWKNNLEDLLVSDGLTRPKELFEELNVCFRSSPESRLQLCILLNRLSRSSQKIAVPFANSPLFESLLFSLQVDQSTTQFSIGVTSLIMLLPALAVHAPSRLNSYLPSLVTILGRVVCWKLRQSGTQNDAPESPKQTTALRQKGWKVRDELDWKLLESTSESPVAPNETRLYFTFMYGLYPCNTIAFLRNPVAFLRQHNHESMFTKGWDIILDEDEIKSCSRPLLRGHVVHPSIIIDDSAAELANVTRWTDKDIATVAAECTLLDIQNVQRGATGHNIAYYVPPTPRGSNTNLLPSSVNAASLPLPPSPAEHEANPASRRSSADDSRKSLQIMIDTHAALTTQIAAASEPAETPEPEGQNRPRYIVAEEALSILQRDVLILRNQLNFEVYLKELVQQHVGRLHRDTIVSRGEEAERQGLHIKLKDYKSKLAKAQEDLATIRSEAAGTKQRHTQWVTELQDKLSRFREEKKSWAAEAVELRSEVNEAKSTLKAQNELLSDAQNEVFNLKQQLRESAPKIEKIAAYEQRIDQLVKAQALRDDSPEMREYRENKEKQDEMISNYAKMELKLGSLQHANEQLVASHKSQEDELNLVRSRVEDLTRRLASATASNPFNKSATKAAAASHERIRQLEEENNELRNKNAILMDEVEEVKAMVEFLRSERVNFGGPQSPLQHVSDPSGPSPRLTTLALADLADASADRVQDVVSAA
;
A
#
# COMPACT_ATOMS: atom_id res chain seq x y z
N MET A 1 -55.83 30.05 -19.36
CA MET A 1 -54.87 29.14 -20.02
C MET A 1 -54.99 27.76 -19.39
N SER A 2 -54.90 26.68 -20.17
CA SER A 2 -55.02 25.31 -19.63
C SER A 2 -53.68 24.77 -19.11
N VAL A 3 -53.75 23.71 -18.31
CA VAL A 3 -52.57 22.97 -17.82
C VAL A 3 -51.69 22.48 -18.99
N LYS A 4 -52.31 22.03 -20.08
CA LYS A 4 -51.58 21.50 -21.25
C LYS A 4 -50.84 22.59 -22.02
N ASP A 5 -51.43 23.80 -22.13
CA ASP A 5 -50.80 24.91 -22.83
C ASP A 5 -49.51 25.35 -22.12
N ILE A 6 -49.57 25.55 -20.79
CA ILE A 6 -48.39 25.98 -20.03
C ILE A 6 -47.29 24.91 -20.04
N LEU A 7 -47.64 23.62 -19.93
CA LEU A 7 -46.67 22.52 -20.02
C LEU A 7 -45.99 22.44 -21.40
N VAL A 8 -46.72 22.71 -22.49
CA VAL A 8 -46.12 22.79 -23.84
C VAL A 8 -45.14 23.96 -23.94
N HIS A 9 -45.45 25.12 -23.37
CA HIS A 9 -44.52 26.26 -23.33
C HIS A 9 -43.27 25.95 -22.48
N ILE A 10 -43.42 25.34 -21.30
CA ILE A 10 -42.29 24.90 -20.47
C ILE A 10 -41.41 23.90 -21.24
N ARG A 11 -42.01 22.88 -21.87
CA ARG A 11 -41.28 21.87 -22.64
C ARG A 11 -40.54 22.48 -23.84
N ALA A 12 -41.12 23.47 -24.51
CA ALA A 12 -40.45 24.21 -25.59
C ALA A 12 -39.22 24.98 -25.10
N SER A 13 -39.28 25.64 -23.93
CA SER A 13 -38.13 26.36 -23.35
C SER A 13 -36.93 25.45 -23.03
N PHE A 14 -37.16 24.18 -22.68
CA PHE A 14 -36.08 23.21 -22.42
C PHE A 14 -35.58 22.46 -23.66
N LEU A 15 -36.33 22.46 -24.76
CA LEU A 15 -35.89 21.95 -26.06
C LEU A 15 -35.13 23.00 -26.91
N ALA A 16 -35.12 24.26 -26.47
CA ALA A 16 -34.28 25.32 -27.02
C ALA A 16 -32.78 25.09 -26.68
N PRO A 17 -31.83 25.64 -27.46
CA PRO A 17 -30.41 25.50 -27.16
C PRO A 17 -30.04 26.16 -25.81
N PRO A 18 -29.17 25.53 -24.99
CA PRO A 18 -28.86 26.03 -23.66
C PRO A 18 -28.05 27.34 -23.67
N PRO A 19 -28.17 28.18 -22.63
CA PRO A 19 -29.00 27.97 -21.43
C PRO A 19 -30.49 28.31 -21.69
N PRO A 20 -31.44 27.52 -21.16
CA PRO A 20 -32.87 27.77 -21.32
C PRO A 20 -33.30 29.12 -20.70
N SER A 21 -33.90 29.99 -21.51
CA SER A 21 -34.41 31.31 -21.10
C SER A 21 -35.79 31.17 -20.43
N LEU A 22 -35.91 31.65 -19.18
CA LEU A 22 -37.19 31.80 -18.49
C LEU A 22 -37.89 33.15 -18.79
N SER A 23 -37.23 34.06 -19.51
CA SER A 23 -37.67 35.46 -19.70
C SER A 23 -39.06 35.57 -20.30
N ASP A 24 -39.34 34.74 -21.31
CA ASP A 24 -40.61 34.70 -22.04
C ASP A 24 -41.64 33.76 -21.38
N LEU A 25 -41.19 32.93 -20.44
CA LEU A 25 -41.99 31.93 -19.74
C LEU A 25 -42.66 32.49 -18.47
N LEU A 26 -41.96 33.32 -17.71
CA LEU A 26 -42.46 33.88 -16.45
C LEU A 26 -43.80 34.65 -16.63
N PRO A 27 -43.99 35.52 -17.65
CA PRO A 27 -45.28 36.19 -17.86
C PRO A 27 -46.43 35.23 -18.18
N LEU A 28 -46.15 34.09 -18.83
CA LEU A 28 -47.14 33.05 -19.08
C LEU A 28 -47.50 32.30 -17.79
N ILE A 29 -46.52 32.06 -16.92
CA ILE A 29 -46.75 31.50 -15.58
C ILE A 29 -47.59 32.46 -14.73
N ASP A 30 -47.31 33.76 -14.73
CA ASP A 30 -48.09 34.75 -13.97
C ASP A 30 -49.56 34.82 -14.44
N VAL A 31 -49.82 34.69 -15.74
CA VAL A 31 -51.18 34.55 -16.29
C VAL A 31 -51.83 33.24 -15.84
N TYR A 32 -51.11 32.12 -15.87
CA TYR A 32 -51.62 30.83 -15.39
C TYR A 32 -51.98 30.85 -13.90
N ILE A 33 -51.14 31.46 -13.06
CA ILE A 33 -51.40 31.64 -11.61
C ILE A 33 -52.63 32.53 -11.40
N SER A 34 -52.76 33.61 -12.19
CA SER A 34 -53.93 34.50 -12.13
C SER A 34 -55.23 33.79 -12.52
N ASP A 35 -55.20 32.93 -13.54
CA ASP A 35 -56.36 32.12 -13.95
C ASP A 35 -56.71 31.04 -12.91
N THR A 36 -55.71 30.37 -12.33
CA THR A 36 -55.92 29.25 -11.39
C THR A 36 -56.29 29.69 -9.97
N ALA A 37 -55.84 30.86 -9.51
CA ALA A 37 -56.28 31.45 -8.24
C ALA A 37 -57.80 31.68 -8.14
N ASN A 38 -58.50 31.70 -9.28
CA ASN A 38 -59.96 31.80 -9.37
C ASN A 38 -60.69 30.43 -9.41
N SER A 39 -59.97 29.29 -9.33
CA SER A 39 -60.54 27.94 -9.40
C SER A 39 -59.87 26.98 -8.41
N SER A 40 -60.56 26.64 -7.31
CA SER A 40 -60.08 25.70 -6.28
C SER A 40 -60.24 24.22 -6.70
N ASP A 41 -59.71 23.86 -7.87
CA ASP A 41 -59.70 22.50 -8.42
C ASP A 41 -58.36 21.80 -8.09
N ASP A 42 -58.28 21.07 -6.96
CA ASP A 42 -57.08 20.27 -6.58
C ASP A 42 -56.63 19.31 -7.68
N THR A 43 -57.56 18.82 -8.49
CA THR A 43 -57.29 17.97 -9.66
C THR A 43 -56.34 18.65 -10.64
N ARG A 44 -56.47 19.97 -10.89
CA ARG A 44 -55.57 20.71 -11.79
C ARG A 44 -54.15 20.81 -11.25
N ALA A 45 -53.99 20.93 -9.93
CA ALA A 45 -52.67 20.90 -9.31
C ALA A 45 -52.00 19.52 -9.50
N THR A 46 -52.76 18.42 -9.38
CA THR A 46 -52.24 17.08 -9.66
C THR A 46 -51.97 16.82 -11.15
N GLU A 47 -52.77 17.35 -12.08
CA GLU A 47 -52.47 17.28 -13.52
C GLU A 47 -51.21 18.05 -13.88
N LEU A 48 -51.01 19.23 -13.26
CA LEU A 48 -49.81 20.05 -13.43
C LEU A 48 -48.56 19.35 -12.89
N ASP A 49 -48.63 18.76 -11.69
CA ASP A 49 -47.49 18.09 -11.03
C ASP A 49 -46.98 16.89 -11.85
N ASN A 50 -47.90 16.01 -12.28
CA ASN A 50 -47.56 14.88 -13.16
C ASN A 50 -46.98 15.37 -14.50
N GLY A 51 -47.58 16.38 -15.12
CA GLY A 51 -47.09 16.93 -16.38
C GLY A 51 -45.74 17.64 -16.26
N LEU A 52 -45.43 18.26 -15.12
CA LEU A 52 -44.10 18.79 -14.83
C LEU A 52 -43.07 17.66 -14.67
N LEU A 53 -43.47 16.53 -14.09
CA LEU A 53 -42.61 15.35 -13.96
C LEU A 53 -42.29 14.74 -15.34
N ASP A 54 -43.27 14.63 -16.24
CA ASP A 54 -43.06 14.20 -17.63
C ASP A 54 -42.12 15.15 -18.40
N VAL A 55 -42.24 16.47 -18.19
CA VAL A 55 -41.31 17.44 -18.80
C VAL A 55 -39.91 17.32 -18.20
N TYR A 56 -39.80 17.02 -16.90
CA TYR A 56 -38.52 16.81 -16.23
C TYR A 56 -37.80 15.54 -16.72
N SER A 57 -38.52 14.43 -16.96
CA SER A 57 -37.91 13.21 -17.51
C SER A 57 -37.52 13.36 -18.98
N ASP A 58 -38.34 14.04 -19.78
CA ASP A 58 -38.21 14.01 -21.24
C ASP A 58 -37.32 15.10 -21.83
N ALA A 59 -37.32 16.30 -21.23
CA ALA A 59 -36.77 17.51 -21.85
C ALA A 59 -35.62 18.16 -21.05
N VAL A 60 -35.42 17.79 -19.79
CA VAL A 60 -34.41 18.42 -18.92
C VAL A 60 -33.13 17.59 -18.92
N ASN A 61 -32.07 18.10 -19.54
CA ASN A 61 -30.76 17.47 -19.46
C ASN A 61 -30.21 17.52 -18.02
N HIS A 62 -30.38 16.44 -17.26
CA HIS A 62 -29.94 16.34 -15.86
C HIS A 62 -28.42 16.53 -15.67
N SER A 63 -27.61 16.46 -16.74
CA SER A 63 -26.15 16.69 -16.68
C SER A 63 -25.78 18.17 -16.75
N ASP A 64 -26.70 19.04 -17.18
CA ASP A 64 -26.46 20.47 -17.33
C ASP A 64 -27.00 21.26 -16.12
N VAL A 65 -26.10 21.98 -15.45
CA VAL A 65 -26.40 22.81 -14.28
C VAL A 65 -27.33 23.98 -14.63
N SER A 66 -27.31 24.47 -15.88
CA SER A 66 -28.21 25.52 -16.36
C SER A 66 -29.66 25.02 -16.51
N HIS A 67 -29.84 23.79 -16.99
CA HIS A 67 -31.15 23.13 -17.04
C HIS A 67 -31.72 22.89 -15.62
N ILE A 68 -30.88 22.44 -14.68
CA ILE A 68 -31.27 22.31 -13.26
C ILE A 68 -31.68 23.66 -12.67
N ALA A 69 -30.88 24.72 -12.89
CA ALA A 69 -31.16 26.06 -12.38
C ALA A 69 -32.49 26.62 -12.92
N ALA A 70 -32.73 26.48 -14.22
CA ALA A 70 -33.95 26.95 -14.85
C ALA A 70 -35.19 26.16 -14.39
N PHE A 71 -35.09 24.83 -14.22
CA PHE A 71 -36.25 24.04 -13.77
C PHE A 71 -36.60 24.30 -12.29
N VAL A 72 -35.60 24.55 -11.43
CA VAL A 72 -35.85 25.09 -10.08
C VAL A 72 -36.58 26.45 -10.16
N GLY A 73 -36.19 27.32 -11.11
CA GLY A 73 -36.88 28.57 -11.37
C GLY A 73 -38.35 28.40 -11.80
N VAL A 74 -38.67 27.36 -12.59
CA VAL A 74 -40.06 27.03 -12.99
C VAL A 74 -40.89 26.56 -11.79
N LEU A 75 -40.38 25.61 -10.98
CA LEU A 75 -41.08 25.19 -9.76
C LEU A 75 -41.26 26.35 -8.78
N TYR A 76 -40.25 27.22 -8.65
CA TYR A 76 -40.34 28.41 -7.81
C TYR A 76 -41.38 29.41 -8.34
N ALA A 77 -41.49 29.62 -9.65
CA ALA A 77 -42.55 30.46 -10.20
C ALA A 77 -43.93 29.87 -9.88
N LEU A 78 -44.14 28.56 -10.11
CA LEU A 78 -45.39 27.84 -9.88
C LEU A 78 -45.70 27.52 -8.40
N ARG A 79 -44.84 27.89 -7.44
CA ARG A 79 -44.93 27.56 -6.00
C ARG A 79 -46.25 27.95 -5.31
N MET A 80 -47.05 28.83 -5.91
CA MET A 80 -48.35 29.28 -5.38
C MET A 80 -49.54 28.42 -5.87
N VAL A 81 -49.29 27.48 -6.80
CA VAL A 81 -50.29 26.55 -7.37
C VAL A 81 -49.92 25.09 -7.12
N LEU A 82 -48.62 24.81 -6.90
CA LEU A 82 -48.16 23.50 -6.43
C LEU A 82 -48.50 23.31 -4.94
N SER A 83 -49.03 22.13 -4.59
CA SER A 83 -49.33 21.79 -3.20
C SER A 83 -48.08 21.41 -2.40
N SER A 84 -48.14 21.52 -1.07
CA SER A 84 -47.07 21.10 -0.17
C SER A 84 -46.67 19.63 -0.40
N ALA A 85 -47.66 18.74 -0.60
CA ALA A 85 -47.45 17.34 -0.96
C ALA A 85 -46.65 17.16 -2.27
N ALA A 86 -46.90 17.98 -3.29
CA ALA A 86 -46.17 17.95 -4.56
C ALA A 86 -44.72 18.40 -4.33
N ILE A 87 -44.50 19.54 -3.66
CA ILE A 87 -43.15 20.08 -3.39
C ILE A 87 -42.31 19.09 -2.54
N ILE A 88 -42.93 18.33 -1.63
CA ILE A 88 -42.28 17.22 -0.92
C ILE A 88 -41.87 16.08 -1.87
N SER A 89 -42.66 15.77 -2.90
CA SER A 89 -42.32 14.78 -3.93
C SER A 89 -41.08 15.20 -4.74
N TRP A 90 -40.98 16.50 -5.07
CA TRP A 90 -39.83 17.10 -5.77
C TRP A 90 -38.53 17.16 -4.95
N PHE A 91 -38.57 16.81 -3.66
CA PHE A 91 -37.39 16.85 -2.79
C PHE A 91 -36.28 15.92 -3.28
N ASP A 92 -36.56 14.62 -3.42
CA ASP A 92 -35.53 13.63 -3.78
C ASP A 92 -35.24 13.60 -5.30
N SER A 93 -36.15 14.05 -6.16
CA SER A 93 -35.95 14.08 -7.62
C SER A 93 -35.10 15.27 -8.09
N LEU A 94 -35.39 16.49 -7.61
CA LEU A 94 -34.73 17.72 -8.04
C LEU A 94 -34.04 18.46 -6.90
N LEU A 95 -34.75 18.79 -5.82
CA LEU A 95 -34.27 19.82 -4.87
C LEU A 95 -33.00 19.35 -4.13
N ARG A 96 -32.93 18.08 -3.73
CA ARG A 96 -31.74 17.43 -3.16
C ARG A 96 -30.57 17.35 -4.16
N ARG A 97 -30.84 17.23 -5.47
CA ARG A 97 -29.81 17.30 -6.53
C ARG A 97 -29.28 18.72 -6.68
N ALA A 98 -30.17 19.71 -6.77
CA ALA A 98 -29.84 21.12 -6.90
C ALA A 98 -29.02 21.63 -5.70
N LEU A 99 -29.45 21.33 -4.48
CA LEU A 99 -28.78 21.73 -3.24
C LEU A 99 -27.43 21.02 -2.99
N ARG A 100 -27.08 20.01 -3.80
CA ARG A 100 -25.77 19.33 -3.78
C ARG A 100 -24.77 19.87 -4.81
N GLU A 101 -25.21 20.58 -5.85
CA GLU A 101 -24.37 20.91 -7.00
C GLU A 101 -23.61 22.24 -6.78
N PRO A 102 -22.27 22.21 -6.58
CA PRO A 102 -21.49 23.40 -6.21
C PRO A 102 -21.42 24.48 -7.31
N ARG A 103 -21.77 24.14 -8.56
CA ARG A 103 -21.77 25.09 -9.68
C ARG A 103 -23.12 25.79 -9.90
N LEU A 104 -24.13 25.50 -9.06
CA LEU A 104 -25.47 26.09 -9.19
C LEU A 104 -25.48 27.58 -8.83
N ALA A 105 -26.21 28.40 -9.59
CA ALA A 105 -26.30 29.84 -9.37
C ALA A 105 -26.94 30.17 -8.00
N PRO A 106 -26.45 31.19 -7.25
CA PRO A 106 -26.89 31.44 -5.88
C PRO A 106 -28.38 31.81 -5.76
N GLY A 107 -28.97 32.44 -6.79
CA GLY A 107 -30.41 32.68 -6.86
C GLY A 107 -31.24 31.39 -6.94
N ALA A 108 -30.79 30.42 -7.76
CA ALA A 108 -31.45 29.11 -7.85
C ALA A 108 -31.25 28.28 -6.56
N VAL A 109 -30.10 28.41 -5.87
CA VAL A 109 -29.91 27.82 -4.53
C VAL A 109 -30.87 28.42 -3.51
N ALA A 110 -31.12 29.74 -3.54
CA ALA A 110 -32.10 30.38 -2.66
C ALA A 110 -33.53 29.91 -2.96
N GLN A 111 -33.94 29.89 -4.23
CA GLN A 111 -35.23 29.37 -4.69
C GLN A 111 -35.44 27.90 -4.29
N ALA A 112 -34.43 27.04 -4.44
CA ALA A 112 -34.48 25.65 -3.99
C ALA A 112 -34.63 25.53 -2.47
N LYS A 113 -33.99 26.41 -1.68
CA LYS A 113 -34.17 26.45 -0.22
C LYS A 113 -35.58 26.87 0.16
N GLU A 114 -36.10 27.94 -0.43
CA GLU A 114 -37.46 28.43 -0.14
C GLU A 114 -38.52 27.38 -0.51
N LEU A 115 -38.37 26.67 -1.63
CA LEU A 115 -39.22 25.53 -1.97
C LEU A 115 -39.19 24.43 -0.91
N VAL A 116 -38.01 24.02 -0.41
CA VAL A 116 -37.93 23.01 0.66
C VAL A 116 -38.53 23.50 1.99
N LEU A 117 -38.49 24.82 2.26
CA LEU A 117 -39.04 25.39 3.50
C LEU A 117 -40.57 25.57 3.46
N MET A 118 -41.21 25.81 2.31
CA MET A 118 -42.66 26.09 2.30
C MET A 118 -43.51 24.94 2.91
N PRO A 119 -43.32 23.65 2.54
CA PRO A 119 -44.07 22.55 3.15
C PRO A 119 -43.78 22.37 4.64
N LEU A 120 -42.63 22.83 5.16
CA LEU A 120 -42.30 22.74 6.59
C LEU A 120 -43.08 23.74 7.45
N TYR A 121 -43.67 24.76 6.85
CA TYR A 121 -44.39 25.84 7.52
C TYR A 121 -45.92 25.76 7.35
N ASP A 122 -46.40 24.88 6.47
CA ASP A 122 -47.82 24.60 6.24
C ASP A 122 -48.40 23.70 7.35
N ASP A 123 -49.30 24.25 8.18
CA ASP A 123 -49.99 23.50 9.24
C ASP A 123 -50.98 22.43 8.72
N GLY A 124 -51.29 22.43 7.41
CA GLY A 124 -52.16 21.43 6.78
C GLY A 124 -51.44 20.16 6.30
N GLU A 125 -50.11 20.19 6.12
CA GLU A 125 -49.36 19.10 5.49
C GLU A 125 -48.78 18.12 6.52
N VAL A 126 -49.45 16.98 6.71
CA VAL A 126 -49.03 15.91 7.62
C VAL A 126 -47.63 15.36 7.29
N LYS A 127 -47.18 15.45 6.03
CA LYS A 127 -45.83 15.01 5.62
C LYS A 127 -44.72 16.03 5.95
N ALA A 128 -45.05 17.24 6.42
CA ALA A 128 -44.07 18.25 6.81
C ALA A 128 -43.10 17.73 7.88
N GLU A 129 -43.60 17.01 8.87
CA GLU A 129 -42.81 16.38 9.93
C GLU A 129 -41.91 15.27 9.38
N LEU A 130 -42.38 14.48 8.42
CA LEU A 130 -41.57 13.48 7.73
C LEU A 130 -40.43 14.11 6.91
N LEU A 131 -40.67 15.25 6.26
CA LEU A 131 -39.62 16.03 5.57
C LEU A 131 -38.61 16.60 6.58
N ARG A 132 -39.08 17.19 7.69
CA ARG A 132 -38.21 17.72 8.77
C ARG A 132 -37.29 16.63 9.33
N ARG A 133 -37.87 15.48 9.70
CA ARG A 133 -37.14 14.28 10.13
C ARG A 133 -36.14 13.80 9.08
N ARG A 134 -36.52 13.82 7.80
CA ARG A 134 -35.63 13.43 6.69
C ARG A 134 -34.47 14.40 6.52
N LEU A 135 -34.68 15.72 6.63
CA LEU A 135 -33.61 16.72 6.58
C LEU A 135 -32.62 16.57 7.74
N VAL A 136 -33.11 16.32 8.96
CA VAL A 136 -32.25 16.04 10.13
C VAL A 136 -31.44 14.75 9.91
N GLN A 137 -32.06 13.68 9.41
CA GLN A 137 -31.35 12.44 9.10
C GLN A 137 -30.26 12.65 8.04
N LEU A 138 -30.54 13.37 6.96
CA LEU A 138 -29.56 13.66 5.91
C LEU A 138 -28.40 14.53 6.45
N TYR A 139 -28.69 15.47 7.36
CA TYR A 139 -27.66 16.27 8.04
C TYR A 139 -26.80 15.47 9.03
N VAL A 140 -27.32 14.38 9.59
CA VAL A 140 -26.57 13.47 10.46
C VAL A 140 -25.80 12.42 9.68
N GLN A 141 -26.34 11.90 8.57
CA GLN A 141 -25.81 10.76 7.82
C GLN A 141 -24.91 11.15 6.65
N GLU A 142 -25.12 12.33 6.04
CA GLU A 142 -24.45 12.73 4.78
C GLU A 142 -23.58 13.98 4.90
N ALA A 143 -23.59 14.66 6.05
CA ALA A 143 -22.67 15.75 6.31
C ALA A 143 -21.35 15.18 6.87
N PRO A 144 -20.20 15.38 6.21
CA PRO A 144 -18.93 14.85 6.70
C PRO A 144 -18.63 15.38 8.10
N LEU A 145 -18.33 14.47 9.03
CA LEU A 145 -17.86 14.83 10.37
C LEU A 145 -16.51 15.52 10.22
N VAL A 146 -16.27 16.60 10.98
CA VAL A 146 -15.05 17.43 10.86
C VAL A 146 -13.77 16.68 11.24
N LYS A 147 -13.88 15.42 11.71
CA LYS A 147 -12.79 14.60 12.22
C LYS A 147 -12.63 13.23 11.57
N ASP A 148 -13.57 12.79 10.73
CA ASP A 148 -13.47 11.47 10.12
C ASP A 148 -12.40 11.49 9.03
N ASN A 149 -11.28 10.86 9.39
CA ASN A 149 -10.16 10.45 8.56
C ASN A 149 -9.69 11.48 7.52
N THR A 150 -8.68 12.27 7.90
CA THR A 150 -7.83 13.04 6.97
C THR A 150 -7.15 12.15 5.91
N VAL A 151 -7.19 10.83 6.05
CA VAL A 151 -6.77 9.85 5.04
C VAL A 151 -7.86 9.69 3.96
N GLU A 152 -9.11 9.39 4.34
CA GLU A 152 -10.24 9.27 3.40
C GLU A 152 -10.53 10.59 2.68
N GLN A 153 -10.40 11.72 3.39
CA GLN A 153 -10.51 13.06 2.80
C GLN A 153 -9.38 13.42 1.82
N MET A 154 -8.29 12.63 1.77
CA MET A 154 -7.25 12.73 0.73
C MET A 154 -7.50 11.78 -0.45
N GLU A 155 -8.23 10.68 -0.26
CA GLU A 155 -8.59 9.74 -1.32
C GLU A 155 -9.78 10.23 -2.17
N GLN A 156 -10.73 10.96 -1.56
CA GLN A 156 -11.91 11.51 -2.24
C GLN A 156 -11.56 12.60 -3.28
N GLU A 157 -12.25 12.58 -4.43
CA GLU A 157 -12.06 13.60 -5.47
C GLU A 157 -12.44 15.01 -5.00
N ALA A 158 -11.79 16.03 -5.58
CA ALA A 158 -12.00 17.42 -5.17
C ALA A 158 -13.44 17.91 -5.43
N ASP A 159 -14.05 17.48 -6.54
CA ASP A 159 -15.44 17.82 -6.88
C ASP A 159 -16.46 17.14 -5.92
N GLU A 160 -16.17 15.94 -5.40
CA GLU A 160 -17.00 15.28 -4.39
C GLU A 160 -16.94 16.00 -3.03
N ARG A 161 -15.74 16.38 -2.59
CA ARG A 161 -15.56 17.18 -1.37
C ARG A 161 -16.22 18.56 -1.48
N ALA A 162 -16.21 19.18 -2.67
CA ALA A 162 -16.97 20.40 -2.95
C ALA A 162 -18.49 20.18 -2.83
N ARG A 163 -19.02 19.11 -3.44
CA ARG A 163 -20.44 18.71 -3.35
C ARG A 163 -20.88 18.47 -1.90
N MET A 164 -20.13 17.68 -1.13
CA MET A 164 -20.44 17.42 0.28
C MET A 164 -20.40 18.69 1.14
N THR A 165 -19.44 19.59 0.91
CA THR A 165 -19.33 20.85 1.63
C THR A 165 -20.51 21.78 1.35
N VAL A 166 -20.90 21.91 0.08
CA VAL A 166 -22.08 22.71 -0.32
C VAL A 166 -23.37 22.09 0.21
N TRP A 167 -23.52 20.76 0.15
CA TRP A 167 -24.67 20.05 0.69
C TRP A 167 -24.83 20.24 2.20
N LYS A 168 -23.74 20.06 2.98
CA LYS A 168 -23.71 20.30 4.43
C LYS A 168 -24.14 21.74 4.76
N ASN A 169 -23.55 22.74 4.09
CA ASN A 169 -23.90 24.14 4.32
C ASN A 169 -25.37 24.43 3.97
N ASN A 170 -25.87 23.87 2.87
CA ASN A 170 -27.25 24.06 2.44
C ASN A 170 -28.27 23.38 3.38
N LEU A 171 -27.96 22.20 3.93
CA LEU A 171 -28.76 21.55 4.98
C LEU A 171 -28.74 22.35 6.28
N GLU A 172 -27.61 22.91 6.70
CA GLU A 172 -27.57 23.79 7.88
C GLU A 172 -28.39 25.06 7.68
N ASP A 173 -28.34 25.67 6.49
CA ASP A 173 -29.15 26.86 6.20
C ASP A 173 -30.65 26.54 6.30
N LEU A 174 -31.08 25.38 5.81
CA LEU A 174 -32.45 24.89 5.92
C LEU A 174 -32.85 24.64 7.37
N LEU A 175 -32.09 23.82 8.10
CA LEU A 175 -32.39 23.46 9.49
C LEU A 175 -32.28 24.67 10.44
N VAL A 176 -31.42 25.65 10.14
CA VAL A 176 -31.40 26.93 10.88
C VAL A 176 -32.63 27.77 10.54
N SER A 177 -33.08 27.82 9.29
CA SER A 177 -34.28 28.58 8.91
C SER A 177 -35.54 27.99 9.54
N ASP A 178 -35.68 26.66 9.49
CA ASP A 178 -36.75 25.92 10.17
C ASP A 178 -36.67 26.12 11.68
N GLY A 179 -35.49 25.95 12.30
CA GLY A 179 -35.29 26.12 13.74
C GLY A 179 -35.46 27.56 14.27
N LEU A 180 -35.57 28.56 13.40
CA LEU A 180 -35.91 29.96 13.76
C LEU A 180 -37.37 30.32 13.47
N THR A 181 -38.17 29.36 12.99
CA THR A 181 -39.57 29.51 12.56
C THR A 181 -40.50 28.50 13.25
N ARG A 182 -40.12 27.21 13.25
CA ARG A 182 -40.75 26.04 13.89
C ARG A 182 -39.79 25.39 14.91
N PRO A 183 -39.37 26.12 15.97
CA PRO A 183 -38.29 25.68 16.86
C PRO A 183 -38.64 24.45 17.72
N LYS A 184 -39.90 24.21 18.08
CA LYS A 184 -40.27 23.08 18.94
C LYS A 184 -40.17 21.78 18.16
N GLU A 185 -40.81 21.80 17.00
CA GLU A 185 -40.90 20.75 16.00
C GLU A 185 -39.49 20.29 15.57
N LEU A 186 -38.57 21.23 15.38
CA LEU A 186 -37.17 20.89 15.14
C LEU A 186 -36.47 20.32 16.38
N PHE A 187 -36.62 20.93 17.57
CA PHE A 187 -35.92 20.45 18.77
C PHE A 187 -36.36 19.04 19.21
N GLU A 188 -37.58 18.63 18.90
CA GLU A 188 -38.08 17.27 19.14
C GLU A 188 -37.39 16.25 18.22
N GLU A 189 -37.32 16.50 16.91
CA GLU A 189 -36.58 15.65 15.95
C GLU A 189 -35.05 15.63 16.21
N LEU A 190 -34.45 16.78 16.53
CA LEU A 190 -33.04 16.83 16.94
C LEU A 190 -32.79 15.99 18.20
N ASN A 191 -33.70 16.01 19.18
CA ASN A 191 -33.58 15.19 20.40
C ASN A 191 -33.66 13.69 20.12
N VAL A 192 -34.54 13.25 19.20
CA VAL A 192 -34.62 11.83 18.76
C VAL A 192 -33.27 11.37 18.22
N CYS A 193 -32.64 12.16 17.34
CA CYS A 193 -31.32 11.83 16.79
C CYS A 193 -30.21 11.89 17.87
N PHE A 194 -30.20 12.93 18.70
CA PHE A 194 -29.19 13.17 19.74
C PHE A 194 -29.12 12.04 20.77
N ARG A 195 -30.26 11.41 21.12
CA ARG A 195 -30.28 10.21 21.97
C ARG A 195 -29.89 8.95 21.19
N SER A 196 -30.44 8.76 19.99
CA SER A 196 -30.32 7.51 19.23
C SER A 196 -28.90 7.18 18.74
N SER A 197 -28.15 8.18 18.27
CA SER A 197 -26.81 8.01 17.68
C SER A 197 -25.76 8.93 18.34
N PRO A 198 -24.87 8.40 19.21
CA PRO A 198 -23.86 9.21 19.91
C PRO A 198 -22.95 10.01 19.00
N GLU A 199 -22.52 9.42 17.88
CA GLU A 199 -21.67 10.04 16.85
C GLU A 199 -22.28 11.34 16.30
N SER A 200 -23.62 11.39 16.18
CA SER A 200 -24.34 12.57 15.69
C SER A 200 -24.24 13.78 16.62
N ARG A 201 -23.97 13.59 17.92
CA ARG A 201 -24.06 14.65 18.93
C ARG A 201 -23.10 15.80 18.66
N LEU A 202 -21.91 15.54 18.11
CA LEU A 202 -20.97 16.59 17.69
C LEU A 202 -21.59 17.47 16.58
N GLN A 203 -22.15 16.84 15.55
CA GLN A 203 -22.76 17.50 14.40
C GLN A 203 -24.05 18.26 14.79
N LEU A 204 -24.86 17.69 15.68
CA LEU A 204 -26.04 18.34 16.26
C LEU A 204 -25.66 19.51 17.19
N CYS A 205 -24.57 19.41 17.95
CA CYS A 205 -24.04 20.53 18.75
C CYS A 205 -23.53 21.68 17.86
N ILE A 206 -22.97 21.40 16.68
CA ILE A 206 -22.58 22.42 15.68
C ILE A 206 -23.82 23.18 15.17
N LEU A 207 -24.87 22.46 14.77
CA LEU A 207 -26.15 23.08 14.37
C LEU A 207 -26.77 23.91 15.51
N LEU A 208 -26.79 23.38 16.73
CA LEU A 208 -27.29 24.10 17.90
C LEU A 208 -26.45 25.35 18.22
N ASN A 209 -25.13 25.32 18.01
CA ASN A 209 -24.27 26.50 18.15
C ASN A 209 -24.63 27.58 17.13
N ARG A 210 -24.95 27.17 15.90
CA ARG A 210 -25.39 28.07 14.83
C ARG A 210 -26.76 28.70 15.15
N LEU A 211 -27.71 27.91 15.63
CA LEU A 211 -29.01 28.38 16.13
C LEU A 211 -28.88 29.32 17.35
N SER A 212 -27.93 29.05 18.25
CA SER A 212 -27.68 29.85 19.47
C SER A 212 -27.27 31.30 19.21
N ARG A 213 -26.87 31.64 17.96
CA ARG A 213 -26.59 33.03 17.54
C ARG A 213 -27.84 33.91 17.55
N SER A 214 -29.03 33.31 17.50
CA SER A 214 -30.33 33.98 17.58
C SER A 214 -31.06 33.62 18.88
N SER A 215 -30.32 33.57 20.00
CA SER A 215 -30.78 33.04 21.30
C SER A 215 -32.15 33.55 21.75
N GLN A 216 -32.47 34.83 21.53
CA GLN A 216 -33.78 35.42 21.83
C GLN A 216 -34.96 34.66 21.20
N LYS A 217 -34.84 34.19 19.95
CA LYS A 217 -35.92 33.44 19.26
C LYS A 217 -36.10 32.03 19.82
N ILE A 218 -35.01 31.38 20.23
CA ILE A 218 -35.02 29.94 20.55
C ILE A 218 -35.01 29.62 22.04
N ALA A 219 -34.66 30.56 22.93
CA ALA A 219 -34.43 30.28 24.35
C ALA A 219 -35.65 29.64 25.04
N VAL A 220 -36.87 30.18 24.84
CA VAL A 220 -38.08 29.64 25.49
C VAL A 220 -38.52 28.30 24.89
N PRO A 221 -38.57 28.10 23.56
CA PRO A 221 -38.77 26.77 22.98
C PRO A 221 -37.73 25.74 23.45
N PHE A 222 -36.44 26.11 23.46
CA PHE A 222 -35.34 25.23 23.87
C PHE A 222 -35.43 24.85 25.36
N ALA A 223 -35.69 25.82 26.25
CA ALA A 223 -35.84 25.59 27.69
C ALA A 223 -36.98 24.63 28.09
N ASN A 224 -37.94 24.42 27.18
CA ASN A 224 -39.08 23.53 27.36
C ASN A 224 -38.98 22.24 26.52
N SER A 225 -37.93 22.07 25.71
CA SER A 225 -37.75 20.88 24.87
C SER A 225 -36.87 19.83 25.58
N PRO A 226 -37.07 18.53 25.31
CA PRO A 226 -36.23 17.47 25.85
C PRO A 226 -34.78 17.53 25.35
N LEU A 227 -34.50 18.28 24.27
CA LEU A 227 -33.15 18.51 23.77
C LEU A 227 -32.26 19.25 24.79
N PHE A 228 -32.84 20.15 25.61
CA PHE A 228 -32.07 20.86 26.62
C PHE A 228 -31.60 19.94 27.74
N GLU A 229 -32.47 19.05 28.23
CA GLU A 229 -32.09 17.99 29.18
C GLU A 229 -31.01 17.08 28.58
N SER A 230 -31.22 16.61 27.34
CA SER A 230 -30.27 15.74 26.65
C SER A 230 -28.90 16.41 26.44
N LEU A 231 -28.86 17.71 26.14
CA LEU A 231 -27.60 18.48 26.07
C LEU A 231 -26.93 18.56 27.44
N LEU A 232 -27.67 18.94 28.50
CA LEU A 232 -27.12 19.05 29.85
C LEU A 232 -26.62 17.70 30.38
N PHE A 233 -27.26 16.59 29.99
CA PHE A 233 -26.81 15.24 30.30
C PHE A 233 -25.52 14.90 29.55
N SER A 234 -25.48 15.12 28.24
CA SER A 234 -24.28 14.94 27.40
C SER A 234 -23.08 15.73 27.96
N LEU A 235 -23.28 17.00 28.31
CA LEU A 235 -22.23 17.83 28.91
C LEU A 235 -21.76 17.33 30.29
N GLN A 236 -22.55 16.56 31.04
CA GLN A 236 -22.09 15.91 32.28
C GLN A 236 -21.32 14.60 32.03
N VAL A 237 -21.57 13.93 30.90
CA VAL A 237 -21.22 12.50 30.68
C VAL A 237 -20.25 12.25 29.53
N ASP A 238 -20.55 12.75 28.32
CA ASP A 238 -19.83 12.41 27.08
C ASP A 238 -18.37 12.90 27.07
N GLN A 239 -17.46 12.14 26.47
CA GLN A 239 -16.01 12.31 26.64
C GLN A 239 -15.31 13.12 25.54
N SER A 240 -15.96 13.39 24.41
CA SER A 240 -15.36 14.24 23.37
C SER A 240 -15.22 15.68 23.86
N THR A 241 -13.98 16.17 23.91
CA THR A 241 -13.63 17.53 24.28
C THR A 241 -14.16 18.53 23.25
N THR A 242 -14.16 18.19 21.96
CA THR A 242 -14.71 19.08 20.92
C THR A 242 -16.23 19.20 21.01
N GLN A 243 -16.95 18.08 21.20
CA GLN A 243 -18.41 18.14 21.39
C GLN A 243 -18.76 18.92 22.67
N PHE A 244 -18.01 18.70 23.75
CA PHE A 244 -18.18 19.43 25.01
C PHE A 244 -17.92 20.94 24.84
N SER A 245 -16.80 21.35 24.25
CA SER A 245 -16.48 22.78 23.99
C SER A 245 -17.56 23.47 23.15
N ILE A 246 -18.05 22.82 22.08
CA ILE A 246 -19.09 23.40 21.23
C ILE A 246 -20.43 23.47 21.98
N GLY A 247 -20.81 22.42 22.72
CA GLY A 247 -22.02 22.40 23.53
C GLY A 247 -22.01 23.43 24.66
N VAL A 248 -20.87 23.60 25.35
CA VAL A 248 -20.67 24.66 26.35
C VAL A 248 -20.70 26.05 25.70
N THR A 249 -20.13 26.24 24.51
CA THR A 249 -20.23 27.51 23.76
C THR A 249 -21.68 27.87 23.46
N SER A 250 -22.48 26.90 22.99
CA SER A 250 -23.92 27.08 22.77
C SER A 250 -24.65 27.44 24.06
N LEU A 251 -24.32 26.76 25.16
CA LEU A 251 -24.90 27.04 26.48
C LEU A 251 -24.53 28.44 27.00
N ILE A 252 -23.29 28.90 26.83
CA ILE A 252 -22.85 30.27 27.15
C ILE A 252 -23.68 31.31 26.38
N MET A 253 -23.93 31.09 25.09
CA MET A 253 -24.70 31.99 24.24
C MET A 253 -26.20 32.03 24.59
N LEU A 254 -26.73 30.93 25.13
CA LEU A 254 -28.13 30.80 25.54
C LEU A 254 -28.39 31.27 26.98
N LEU A 255 -27.42 31.11 27.89
CA LEU A 255 -27.59 31.35 29.34
C LEU A 255 -28.22 32.71 29.69
N PRO A 256 -27.80 33.86 29.12
CA PRO A 256 -28.45 35.15 29.39
C PRO A 256 -29.90 35.22 28.90
N ALA A 257 -30.20 34.64 27.73
CA ALA A 257 -31.55 34.60 27.18
C ALA A 257 -32.48 33.65 27.97
N LEU A 258 -31.92 32.55 28.48
CA LEU A 258 -32.61 31.63 29.40
C LEU A 258 -32.89 32.29 30.76
N ALA A 259 -31.97 33.11 31.27
CA ALA A 259 -32.16 33.85 32.52
C ALA A 259 -33.28 34.90 32.39
N VAL A 260 -33.32 35.66 31.30
CA VAL A 260 -34.36 36.69 31.08
C VAL A 260 -35.71 36.08 30.73
N HIS A 261 -35.78 35.09 29.83
CA HIS A 261 -37.05 34.60 29.28
C HIS A 261 -37.57 33.27 29.86
N ALA A 262 -36.73 32.50 30.56
CA ALA A 262 -37.12 31.22 31.16
C ALA A 262 -36.50 30.96 32.56
N PRO A 263 -36.42 31.95 33.48
CA PRO A 263 -35.66 31.83 34.73
C PRO A 263 -36.09 30.63 35.59
N SER A 264 -37.39 30.35 35.73
CA SER A 264 -37.88 29.22 36.53
C SER A 264 -37.42 27.86 35.99
N ARG A 265 -37.30 27.71 34.66
CA ARG A 265 -36.70 26.52 34.03
C ARG A 265 -35.20 26.48 34.28
N LEU A 266 -34.50 27.61 34.12
CA LEU A 266 -33.06 27.68 34.34
C LEU A 266 -32.68 27.33 35.78
N ASN A 267 -33.43 27.82 36.77
CA ASN A 267 -33.28 27.49 38.19
C ASN A 267 -33.43 25.97 38.43
N SER A 268 -34.41 25.30 37.80
CA SER A 268 -34.63 23.87 38.01
C SER A 268 -33.48 22.96 37.51
N TYR A 269 -32.66 23.45 36.56
CA TYR A 269 -31.48 22.74 36.07
C TYR A 269 -30.15 23.25 36.66
N LEU A 270 -30.19 24.15 37.65
CA LEU A 270 -28.99 24.68 38.31
C LEU A 270 -28.02 23.58 38.81
N PRO A 271 -28.47 22.46 39.39
CA PRO A 271 -27.57 21.37 39.81
C PRO A 271 -26.78 20.76 38.64
N SER A 272 -27.42 20.59 37.48
CA SER A 272 -26.75 20.17 36.23
C SER A 272 -25.74 21.21 35.76
N LEU A 273 -26.07 22.50 35.80
CA LEU A 273 -25.19 23.58 35.38
C LEU A 273 -23.94 23.70 36.26
N VAL A 274 -24.07 23.63 37.59
CA VAL A 274 -22.90 23.65 38.49
C VAL A 274 -22.10 22.34 38.41
N THR A 275 -22.73 21.21 38.09
CA THR A 275 -22.02 19.95 37.79
C THR A 275 -21.17 20.09 36.52
N ILE A 276 -21.69 20.72 35.46
CA ILE A 276 -20.92 21.08 34.25
C ILE A 276 -19.79 22.07 34.60
N LEU A 277 -20.01 23.02 35.52
CA LEU A 277 -18.98 23.94 36.00
C LEU A 277 -17.83 23.19 36.70
N GLY A 278 -18.15 22.29 37.62
CA GLY A 278 -17.15 21.42 38.26
C GLY A 278 -16.38 20.57 37.23
N ARG A 279 -17.08 20.06 36.21
CA ARG A 279 -16.48 19.26 35.12
C ARG A 279 -15.52 20.05 34.24
N VAL A 280 -15.89 21.27 33.81
CA VAL A 280 -15.03 22.08 32.93
C VAL A 280 -13.82 22.64 33.67
N VAL A 281 -14.00 23.05 34.94
CA VAL A 281 -12.91 23.55 35.80
C VAL A 281 -11.88 22.45 36.12
N CYS A 282 -12.30 21.18 36.12
CA CYS A 282 -11.43 20.02 36.40
C CYS A 282 -11.35 19.06 35.19
N TRP A 283 -11.21 19.61 33.97
CA TRP A 283 -11.25 18.80 32.75
C TRP A 283 -10.04 17.85 32.64
N LYS A 284 -10.25 16.61 33.08
CA LYS A 284 -9.36 15.46 32.89
C LYS A 284 -10.04 14.45 31.99
N LEU A 285 -9.37 14.04 30.92
CA LEU A 285 -9.87 13.01 30.00
C LEU A 285 -10.01 11.67 30.76
N ARG A 286 -11.25 11.22 30.95
CA ARG A 286 -11.61 10.00 31.71
C ARG A 286 -11.35 8.73 30.90
N GLN A 287 -10.06 8.37 30.76
CA GLN A 287 -9.61 7.25 29.92
C GLN A 287 -10.45 5.98 30.12
N SER A 288 -11.02 5.47 29.02
CA SER A 288 -11.57 4.12 28.95
C SER A 288 -10.43 3.12 29.18
N GLY A 289 -10.61 2.23 30.16
CA GLY A 289 -9.53 1.36 30.61
C GLY A 289 -9.42 0.12 29.73
N THR A 290 -8.46 0.10 28.80
CA THR A 290 -8.02 -1.15 28.16
C THR A 290 -7.47 -2.10 29.22
N GLN A 291 -7.95 -3.34 29.23
CA GLN A 291 -7.45 -4.38 30.11
C GLN A 291 -6.13 -4.93 29.57
N ASN A 292 -5.02 -4.36 30.04
CA ASN A 292 -3.71 -5.00 29.98
C ASN A 292 -3.30 -5.37 31.41
N ASP A 293 -3.53 -6.63 31.80
CA ASP A 293 -3.09 -7.17 33.08
C ASP A 293 -1.56 -7.31 33.07
N ALA A 294 -0.88 -6.39 33.76
CA ALA A 294 0.55 -6.42 34.01
C ALA A 294 0.80 -6.31 35.53
N PRO A 295 1.66 -7.15 36.13
CA PRO A 295 1.80 -7.23 37.58
C PRO A 295 2.43 -5.97 38.19
N GLU A 296 1.97 -5.63 39.40
CA GLU A 296 2.32 -4.39 40.08
C GLU A 296 3.79 -4.32 40.54
N SER A 297 4.38 -3.12 40.48
CA SER A 297 5.59 -2.76 41.22
C SER A 297 5.27 -1.67 42.26
N PRO A 298 5.33 -1.96 43.57
CA PRO A 298 4.86 -1.02 44.59
C PRO A 298 5.95 -0.04 45.02
N LYS A 299 5.77 1.26 44.70
CA LYS A 299 6.04 2.45 45.55
C LYS A 299 6.07 3.76 44.74
N GLN A 300 4.93 4.45 44.67
CA GLN A 300 4.85 5.91 44.88
C GLN A 300 3.41 6.33 45.15
N THR A 301 3.25 7.38 45.95
CA THR A 301 2.01 7.81 46.61
C THR A 301 0.85 8.16 45.67
N THR A 302 -0.20 7.35 45.71
CA THR A 302 -1.61 7.78 45.69
C THR A 302 -1.99 8.97 44.80
N ALA A 303 -1.91 8.77 43.49
CA ALA A 303 -2.82 9.40 42.54
C ALA A 303 -3.47 8.28 41.71
N LEU A 304 -4.68 7.85 42.11
CA LEU A 304 -5.42 6.81 41.39
C LEU A 304 -5.70 7.27 39.95
N ARG A 305 -5.12 6.59 38.97
CA ARG A 305 -5.46 6.78 37.55
C ARG A 305 -6.94 6.41 37.38
N GLN A 306 -7.81 7.42 37.26
CA GLN A 306 -9.26 7.23 37.30
C GLN A 306 -9.75 6.48 36.06
N LYS A 307 -10.01 5.18 36.23
CA LYS A 307 -10.71 4.31 35.28
C LYS A 307 -12.07 4.92 34.95
N GLY A 308 -12.39 5.09 33.66
CA GLY A 308 -13.61 5.76 33.20
C GLY A 308 -14.90 5.27 33.90
N TRP A 309 -15.68 6.22 34.41
CA TRP A 309 -16.91 5.95 35.16
C TRP A 309 -18.06 5.54 34.23
N LYS A 310 -18.71 4.40 34.52
CA LYS A 310 -19.92 3.98 33.81
C LYS A 310 -21.15 4.77 34.26
N VAL A 311 -21.96 5.20 33.29
CA VAL A 311 -23.32 5.73 33.45
C VAL A 311 -24.21 4.67 34.11
N ARG A 312 -25.30 5.05 34.82
CA ARG A 312 -26.32 4.08 35.24
C ARG A 312 -27.05 3.50 34.03
N ASP A 313 -27.20 2.18 33.98
CA ASP A 313 -27.83 1.49 32.85
C ASP A 313 -29.31 1.90 32.67
N GLU A 314 -29.99 2.27 33.76
CA GLU A 314 -31.36 2.81 33.83
C GLU A 314 -31.61 4.09 32.99
N LEU A 315 -30.55 4.75 32.50
CA LEU A 315 -30.63 6.03 31.78
C LEU A 315 -30.58 5.87 30.25
N ASP A 316 -30.46 4.63 29.74
CA ASP A 316 -30.37 4.26 28.30
C ASP A 316 -29.30 5.03 27.49
N TRP A 317 -28.36 5.70 28.15
CA TRP A 317 -27.45 6.64 27.51
C TRP A 317 -26.15 5.99 27.03
N LYS A 318 -26.08 5.74 25.72
CA LYS A 318 -24.82 5.37 25.05
C LYS A 318 -23.82 6.54 25.11
N LEU A 319 -22.65 6.30 25.69
CA LEU A 319 -21.56 7.26 25.84
C LEU A 319 -20.92 7.60 24.48
N LEU A 320 -20.63 8.89 24.24
CA LEU A 320 -19.71 9.27 23.16
C LEU A 320 -18.26 9.24 23.69
N GLU A 321 -17.48 8.25 23.26
CA GLU A 321 -16.04 8.14 23.59
C GLU A 321 -15.18 9.10 22.74
N SER A 322 -13.91 9.31 23.11
CA SER A 322 -13.03 10.28 22.44
C SER A 322 -12.17 9.61 21.36
N THR A 323 -12.53 9.83 20.10
CA THR A 323 -11.87 9.29 18.89
C THR A 323 -10.52 9.99 18.58
N SER A 324 -9.59 9.99 19.55
CA SER A 324 -8.30 10.69 19.54
C SER A 324 -8.37 12.21 19.71
N GLU A 325 -8.26 12.69 20.94
CA GLU A 325 -8.09 14.11 21.27
C GLU A 325 -6.98 14.33 22.32
N SER A 326 -6.28 15.46 22.20
CA SER A 326 -5.27 15.88 23.19
C SER A 326 -5.94 16.33 24.49
N PRO A 327 -5.40 16.01 25.69
CA PRO A 327 -6.04 16.29 26.98
C PRO A 327 -5.94 17.78 27.42
N VAL A 328 -6.09 18.71 26.47
CA VAL A 328 -6.14 20.15 26.73
C VAL A 328 -7.52 20.52 27.27
N ALA A 329 -7.58 21.36 28.30
CA ALA A 329 -8.85 21.82 28.85
C ALA A 329 -9.60 22.74 27.87
N PRO A 330 -10.95 22.69 27.83
CA PRO A 330 -11.79 23.59 27.03
C PRO A 330 -11.41 25.07 27.20
N ASN A 331 -11.21 25.80 26.10
CA ASN A 331 -10.89 27.24 26.13
C ASN A 331 -12.03 28.05 26.79
N GLU A 332 -13.23 27.49 26.78
CA GLU A 332 -14.48 28.06 27.26
C GLU A 332 -14.56 28.11 28.80
N THR A 333 -13.67 27.39 29.51
CA THR A 333 -13.65 27.25 30.98
C THR A 333 -13.86 28.57 31.73
N ARG A 334 -13.12 29.61 31.33
CA ARG A 334 -13.18 30.93 31.97
C ARG A 334 -14.53 31.61 31.73
N LEU A 335 -15.02 31.59 30.49
CA LEU A 335 -16.28 32.22 30.11
C LEU A 335 -17.48 31.51 30.75
N TYR A 336 -17.48 30.18 30.81
CA TYR A 336 -18.54 29.44 31.51
C TYR A 336 -18.58 29.79 32.99
N PHE A 337 -17.42 29.89 33.65
CA PHE A 337 -17.33 30.41 35.01
C PHE A 337 -17.87 31.84 35.13
N THR A 338 -17.49 32.76 34.22
CA THR A 338 -17.96 34.15 34.23
C THR A 338 -19.48 34.25 34.18
N PHE A 339 -20.15 33.47 33.32
CA PHE A 339 -21.62 33.46 33.24
C PHE A 339 -22.28 32.75 34.41
N MET A 340 -21.75 31.62 34.90
CA MET A 340 -22.30 30.96 36.08
C MET A 340 -22.18 31.83 37.34
N TYR A 341 -21.05 32.49 37.53
CA TYR A 341 -20.80 33.42 38.64
C TYR A 341 -21.57 34.74 38.51
N GLY A 342 -21.85 35.23 37.30
CA GLY A 342 -22.68 36.43 37.09
C GLY A 342 -24.18 36.17 37.22
N LEU A 343 -24.66 35.00 36.79
CA LEU A 343 -26.08 34.63 36.90
C LEU A 343 -26.43 34.07 38.29
N TYR A 344 -25.53 33.30 38.91
CA TYR A 344 -25.76 32.64 40.21
C TYR A 344 -24.54 32.76 41.13
N PRO A 345 -24.11 33.97 41.53
CA PRO A 345 -22.92 34.18 42.37
C PRO A 345 -22.98 33.41 43.70
N CYS A 346 -24.12 33.43 44.39
CA CYS A 346 -24.26 32.84 45.72
C CYS A 346 -24.30 31.31 45.64
N ASN A 347 -25.07 30.73 44.71
CA ASN A 347 -25.09 29.29 44.49
C ASN A 347 -23.78 28.77 43.89
N THR A 348 -23.11 29.53 43.01
CA THR A 348 -21.78 29.16 42.49
C THR A 348 -20.74 29.08 43.61
N ILE A 349 -20.73 30.05 44.54
CA ILE A 349 -19.84 30.00 45.72
C ILE A 349 -20.23 28.87 46.68
N ALA A 350 -21.53 28.64 46.91
CA ALA A 350 -22.00 27.53 47.75
C ALA A 350 -21.56 26.16 47.21
N PHE A 351 -21.73 25.93 45.90
CA PHE A 351 -21.23 24.75 45.21
C PHE A 351 -19.71 24.63 45.30
N LEU A 352 -18.94 25.66 44.95
CA LEU A 352 -17.47 25.60 45.00
C LEU A 352 -16.90 25.42 46.41
N ARG A 353 -17.65 25.77 47.46
CA ARG A 353 -17.28 25.55 48.86
C ARG A 353 -17.45 24.09 49.30
N ASN A 354 -18.53 23.43 48.88
CA ASN A 354 -18.81 22.01 49.17
C ASN A 354 -19.69 21.39 48.07
N PRO A 355 -19.07 20.94 46.95
CA PRO A 355 -19.81 20.43 45.79
C PRO A 355 -20.77 19.28 46.13
N VAL A 356 -20.34 18.35 47.00
CA VAL A 356 -21.10 17.13 47.25
C VAL A 356 -22.31 17.39 48.16
N ALA A 357 -22.18 18.25 49.17
CA ALA A 357 -23.33 18.66 49.99
C ALA A 357 -24.32 19.52 49.20
N PHE A 358 -23.83 20.42 48.32
CA PHE A 358 -24.70 21.25 47.47
C PHE A 358 -25.60 20.41 46.57
N LEU A 359 -25.04 19.40 45.88
CA LEU A 359 -25.82 18.52 45.01
C LEU A 359 -26.80 17.63 45.79
N ARG A 360 -26.41 17.15 46.98
CA ARG A 360 -27.33 16.40 47.88
C ARG A 360 -28.48 17.28 48.38
N GLN A 361 -28.23 18.54 48.74
CA GLN A 361 -29.27 19.49 49.16
C GLN A 361 -30.31 19.76 48.06
N HIS A 362 -29.89 19.73 46.80
CA HIS A 362 -30.76 19.92 45.64
C HIS A 362 -31.35 18.60 45.08
N ASN A 363 -31.23 17.48 45.81
CA ASN A 363 -31.67 16.15 45.40
C ASN A 363 -31.11 15.68 44.03
N HIS A 364 -29.93 16.18 43.63
CA HIS A 364 -29.31 15.83 42.35
C HIS A 364 -28.49 14.54 42.49
N GLU A 365 -29.09 13.40 42.15
CA GLU A 365 -28.40 12.11 42.07
C GLU A 365 -27.26 12.12 41.05
N SER A 366 -26.35 11.12 41.11
CA SER A 366 -25.31 10.99 40.09
C SER A 366 -25.80 10.27 38.85
N MET A 367 -25.34 10.73 37.68
CA MET A 367 -25.59 10.05 36.40
C MET A 367 -24.78 8.75 36.25
N PHE A 368 -23.81 8.51 37.14
CA PHE A 368 -22.91 7.37 37.11
C PHE A 368 -23.26 6.33 38.18
N THR A 369 -22.69 5.14 38.04
CA THR A 369 -22.79 3.99 38.97
C THR A 369 -22.18 4.21 40.37
N LYS A 370 -21.78 5.43 40.73
CA LYS A 370 -21.22 5.80 42.03
C LYS A 370 -21.75 7.15 42.53
N GLY A 371 -21.64 7.40 43.83
CA GLY A 371 -22.00 8.69 44.43
C GLY A 371 -21.05 9.84 44.01
N TRP A 372 -21.55 11.08 44.09
CA TRP A 372 -20.77 12.28 43.76
C TRP A 372 -19.49 12.42 44.59
N ASP A 373 -19.49 11.90 45.82
CA ASP A 373 -18.34 11.77 46.73
C ASP A 373 -17.15 10.97 46.17
N ILE A 374 -17.34 10.17 45.12
CA ILE A 374 -16.27 9.41 44.46
C ILE A 374 -15.90 10.03 43.09
N ILE A 375 -16.75 10.91 42.55
CA ILE A 375 -16.70 11.41 41.17
C ILE A 375 -16.22 12.86 41.09
N LEU A 376 -16.45 13.64 42.14
CA LEU A 376 -16.01 15.03 42.28
C LEU A 376 -14.88 15.09 43.32
N ASP A 377 -13.66 15.36 42.86
CA ASP A 377 -12.57 15.74 43.75
C ASP A 377 -12.80 17.19 44.20
N GLU A 378 -13.34 17.36 45.41
CA GLU A 378 -13.68 18.70 45.90
C GLU A 378 -12.46 19.62 46.05
N ASP A 379 -11.29 19.06 46.37
CA ASP A 379 -10.10 19.86 46.64
C ASP A 379 -9.39 20.24 45.33
N GLU A 380 -9.52 19.42 44.27
CA GLU A 380 -9.24 19.85 42.90
C GLU A 380 -10.21 20.95 42.44
N ILE A 381 -11.52 20.81 42.65
CA ILE A 381 -12.51 21.86 42.32
C ILE A 381 -12.18 23.17 43.02
N LYS A 382 -11.85 23.14 44.32
CA LYS A 382 -11.40 24.30 45.09
C LYS A 382 -10.06 24.84 44.59
N SER A 383 -9.13 23.99 44.16
CA SER A 383 -7.82 24.40 43.63
C SER A 383 -7.95 25.12 42.28
N CYS A 384 -8.64 24.50 41.32
CA CYS A 384 -8.78 24.97 39.95
C CYS A 384 -9.75 26.17 39.81
N SER A 385 -10.71 26.35 40.71
CA SER A 385 -11.58 27.53 40.74
C SER A 385 -10.94 28.77 41.39
N ARG A 386 -9.96 28.62 42.29
CA ARG A 386 -9.27 29.76 42.96
C ARG A 386 -8.65 30.77 41.97
N PRO A 387 -7.96 30.37 40.88
CA PRO A 387 -7.50 31.31 39.85
C PRO A 387 -8.64 32.05 39.14
N LEU A 388 -9.77 31.40 38.90
CA LEU A 388 -10.94 32.00 38.24
C LEU A 388 -11.60 33.04 39.15
N LEU A 389 -11.83 32.72 40.42
CA LEU A 389 -12.31 33.65 41.45
C LEU A 389 -11.40 34.89 41.58
N ARG A 390 -10.07 34.72 41.60
CA ARG A 390 -9.11 35.83 41.62
C ARG A 390 -9.12 36.69 40.35
N GLY A 391 -9.65 36.17 39.24
CA GLY A 391 -9.82 36.90 37.99
C GLY A 391 -11.08 37.76 37.94
N HIS A 392 -11.97 37.66 38.94
CA HIS A 392 -13.27 38.33 38.95
C HIS A 392 -13.44 39.28 40.15
N VAL A 393 -14.29 40.28 39.98
CA VAL A 393 -14.74 41.21 41.03
C VAL A 393 -15.74 40.51 41.95
N VAL A 394 -15.79 40.90 43.23
CA VAL A 394 -16.81 40.41 44.18
C VAL A 394 -18.19 40.90 43.74
N HIS A 395 -19.11 39.97 43.47
CA HIS A 395 -20.47 40.31 43.05
C HIS A 395 -21.29 40.88 44.23
N PRO A 396 -22.00 42.01 44.08
CA PRO A 396 -22.72 42.66 45.18
C PRO A 396 -23.71 41.76 45.94
N SER A 397 -24.47 40.90 45.24
CA SER A 397 -25.42 39.97 45.88
C SER A 397 -24.81 39.04 46.94
N ILE A 398 -23.49 38.76 46.91
CA ILE A 398 -22.83 37.91 47.93
C ILE A 398 -22.90 38.54 49.34
N ILE A 399 -23.17 39.86 49.41
CA ILE A 399 -23.31 40.63 50.65
C ILE A 399 -24.80 40.83 51.02
N ILE A 400 -25.72 40.63 50.07
CA ILE A 400 -27.14 41.04 50.17
C ILE A 400 -28.07 39.80 50.28
N ASP A 401 -27.80 38.78 49.47
CA ASP A 401 -28.63 37.60 49.24
C ASP A 401 -27.90 36.33 49.70
N ASP A 402 -28.65 35.29 50.10
CA ASP A 402 -28.12 33.93 50.24
C ASP A 402 -28.50 33.05 49.03
N SER A 403 -28.03 31.80 49.03
CA SER A 403 -28.29 30.85 47.93
C SER A 403 -29.76 30.47 47.76
N ALA A 404 -30.62 30.63 48.77
CA ALA A 404 -32.06 30.39 48.65
C ALA A 404 -32.79 31.65 48.14
N ALA A 405 -32.44 32.83 48.66
CA ALA A 405 -32.97 34.12 48.21
C ALA A 405 -32.66 34.38 46.72
N GLU A 406 -31.44 34.06 46.27
CA GLU A 406 -31.00 34.18 44.87
C GLU A 406 -31.89 33.42 43.87
N LEU A 407 -32.48 32.28 44.29
CA LEU A 407 -33.35 31.44 43.46
C LEU A 407 -34.84 31.78 43.62
N ALA A 408 -35.23 32.32 44.77
CA ALA A 408 -36.58 32.84 44.99
C ALA A 408 -36.83 34.15 44.22
N ASN A 409 -35.82 35.00 44.05
CA ASN A 409 -35.91 36.26 43.32
C ASN A 409 -35.90 36.06 41.79
N VAL A 410 -36.96 35.44 41.25
CA VAL A 410 -37.20 35.31 39.80
C VAL A 410 -37.36 36.68 39.12
N THR A 411 -37.86 37.68 39.85
CA THR A 411 -38.13 39.05 39.40
C THR A 411 -36.88 39.86 39.04
N ARG A 412 -35.68 39.45 39.47
CA ARG A 412 -34.40 40.15 39.19
C ARG A 412 -34.06 40.40 37.71
N TRP A 413 -34.79 39.77 36.80
CA TRP A 413 -34.55 39.82 35.35
C TRP A 413 -35.61 40.59 34.54
N THR A 414 -36.75 41.00 35.14
CA THR A 414 -37.90 41.52 34.36
C THR A 414 -37.58 42.78 33.56
N ASP A 415 -36.71 43.62 34.11
CA ASP A 415 -36.43 44.96 33.60
C ASP A 415 -35.12 45.00 32.79
N LYS A 416 -34.49 43.84 32.53
CA LYS A 416 -33.20 43.74 31.86
C LYS A 416 -33.32 43.06 30.50
N ASP A 417 -32.61 43.58 29.51
CA ASP A 417 -32.46 42.91 28.22
C ASP A 417 -31.28 41.90 28.25
N ILE A 418 -31.26 41.02 27.25
CA ILE A 418 -30.24 39.96 27.12
C ILE A 418 -28.82 40.56 27.05
N ALA A 419 -28.64 41.70 26.38
CA ALA A 419 -27.33 42.33 26.22
C ALA A 419 -26.83 42.96 27.53
N THR A 420 -27.70 43.60 28.32
CA THR A 420 -27.35 44.10 29.66
C THR A 420 -26.95 42.96 30.59
N VAL A 421 -27.70 41.86 30.64
CA VAL A 421 -27.34 40.70 31.46
C VAL A 421 -25.99 40.10 31.05
N ALA A 422 -25.71 40.02 29.74
CA ALA A 422 -24.42 39.55 29.24
C ALA A 422 -23.27 40.52 29.52
N ALA A 423 -23.50 41.83 29.44
CA ALA A 423 -22.55 42.86 29.80
C ALA A 423 -22.23 42.84 31.30
N GLU A 424 -23.25 42.77 32.17
CA GLU A 424 -23.09 42.64 33.62
C GLU A 424 -22.22 41.42 33.98
N CYS A 425 -22.52 40.24 33.43
CA CYS A 425 -21.73 39.04 33.66
C CYS A 425 -20.27 39.22 33.20
N THR A 426 -20.06 39.70 31.97
CA THR A 426 -18.70 39.81 31.39
C THR A 426 -17.85 40.90 32.01
N LEU A 427 -18.45 41.95 32.58
CA LEU A 427 -17.78 43.01 33.34
C LEU A 427 -17.36 42.59 34.76
N LEU A 428 -17.76 41.41 35.25
CA LEU A 428 -17.19 40.85 36.47
C LEU A 428 -15.74 40.39 36.27
N ASP A 429 -15.34 40.04 35.04
CA ASP A 429 -13.97 39.63 34.73
C ASP A 429 -13.04 40.85 34.59
N ILE A 430 -12.03 40.92 35.45
CA ILE A 430 -11.04 42.01 35.51
C ILE A 430 -10.31 42.19 34.17
N GLN A 431 -10.09 41.12 33.40
CA GLN A 431 -9.44 41.20 32.08
C GLN A 431 -10.37 41.83 31.02
N ASN A 432 -11.69 41.64 31.13
CA ASN A 432 -12.66 42.26 30.23
C ASN A 432 -12.86 43.74 30.56
N VAL A 433 -12.91 44.09 31.86
CA VAL A 433 -12.93 45.49 32.32
C VAL A 433 -11.71 46.26 31.80
N GLN A 434 -10.50 45.68 31.92
CA GLN A 434 -9.27 46.27 31.40
C GLN A 434 -9.29 46.43 29.87
N ARG A 435 -9.90 45.50 29.12
CA ARG A 435 -10.06 45.62 27.66
C ARG A 435 -11.02 46.76 27.30
N GLY A 436 -12.23 46.78 27.88
CA GLY A 436 -13.26 47.79 27.62
C GLY A 436 -12.78 49.21 27.94
N ALA A 437 -12.10 49.40 29.08
CA ALA A 437 -11.54 50.70 29.48
C ALA A 437 -10.51 51.27 28.47
N THR A 438 -9.90 50.44 27.62
CA THR A 438 -8.91 50.88 26.62
C THR A 438 -9.50 51.16 25.23
N GLY A 439 -10.84 51.25 25.12
CA GLY A 439 -11.54 51.62 23.88
C GLY A 439 -11.44 50.56 22.78
N HIS A 440 -11.18 49.30 23.13
CA HIS A 440 -11.35 48.17 22.22
C HIS A 440 -12.74 47.59 22.43
N ASN A 441 -13.46 47.32 21.34
CA ASN A 441 -14.77 46.67 21.40
C ASN A 441 -14.68 45.41 22.26
N ILE A 442 -15.59 45.28 23.24
CA ILE A 442 -15.77 44.03 23.97
C ILE A 442 -16.20 42.99 22.93
N ALA A 443 -15.28 42.07 22.64
CA ALA A 443 -15.46 41.06 21.62
C ALA A 443 -16.42 39.97 22.13
N TYR A 444 -17.72 40.27 22.07
CA TYR A 444 -18.73 39.24 21.87
C TYR A 444 -18.25 38.35 20.70
N TYR A 445 -18.23 37.04 20.91
CA TYR A 445 -17.72 36.10 19.91
C TYR A 445 -18.73 35.96 18.77
N VAL A 446 -18.65 36.91 17.82
CA VAL A 446 -19.27 36.84 16.50
C VAL A 446 -18.20 36.24 15.57
N PRO A 447 -18.32 34.95 15.16
CA PRO A 447 -17.38 34.37 14.22
C PRO A 447 -17.38 35.14 12.90
N PRO A 448 -16.24 35.22 12.20
CA PRO A 448 -16.18 35.92 10.92
C PRO A 448 -17.20 35.31 9.96
N THR A 449 -18.13 36.13 9.47
CA THR A 449 -19.04 35.71 8.42
C THR A 449 -18.23 35.51 7.13
N PRO A 450 -18.33 34.34 6.46
CA PRO A 450 -17.81 34.23 5.10
C PRO A 450 -18.64 35.17 4.24
N ARG A 451 -18.04 36.28 3.79
CA ARG A 451 -18.69 37.22 2.87
C ARG A 451 -18.90 36.53 1.53
N GLY A 452 -20.11 36.01 1.32
CA GLY A 452 -20.59 35.62 0.00
C GLY A 452 -20.45 36.80 -0.97
N SER A 453 -19.92 36.52 -2.16
CA SER A 453 -19.60 37.52 -3.16
C SER A 453 -20.87 38.01 -3.89
N ASN A 454 -21.49 39.07 -3.38
CA ASN A 454 -22.51 39.84 -4.11
C ASN A 454 -21.90 41.14 -4.64
N THR A 455 -21.75 41.22 -5.97
CA THR A 455 -21.30 42.41 -6.70
C THR A 455 -22.49 43.10 -7.36
N ASN A 456 -22.54 44.44 -7.25
CA ASN A 456 -23.46 45.34 -7.97
C ASN A 456 -24.94 45.24 -7.47
N LEU A 457 -25.78 46.26 -7.58
CA LEU A 457 -25.78 47.42 -8.50
C LEU A 457 -25.80 48.80 -7.79
N LEU A 458 -25.31 49.81 -8.50
CA LEU A 458 -25.60 51.23 -8.21
C LEU A 458 -26.84 51.67 -8.99
N PRO A 459 -27.67 52.58 -8.45
CA PRO A 459 -28.40 53.58 -9.22
C PRO A 459 -27.50 54.80 -9.45
N SER A 460 -27.37 55.26 -10.70
CA SER A 460 -26.52 56.41 -11.05
C SER A 460 -27.23 57.75 -10.91
N SER A 461 -26.55 58.70 -10.27
CA SER A 461 -26.59 60.16 -10.57
C SER A 461 -27.96 60.88 -10.64
N VAL A 462 -28.28 61.66 -9.60
CA VAL A 462 -28.70 63.07 -9.79
C VAL A 462 -27.96 63.99 -8.82
N ASN A 463 -27.17 64.90 -9.39
CA ASN A 463 -26.61 66.17 -8.90
C ASN A 463 -26.35 66.42 -7.41
N ALA A 464 -25.07 66.73 -7.13
CA ALA A 464 -24.59 67.32 -5.90
C ALA A 464 -25.13 68.74 -5.62
N ALA A 465 -25.18 69.09 -4.33
CA ALA A 465 -24.98 70.46 -3.86
C ALA A 465 -23.66 70.50 -3.05
N SER A 466 -22.87 71.55 -3.23
CA SER A 466 -21.50 71.66 -2.72
C SER A 466 -21.41 72.36 -1.35
N LEU A 467 -20.41 71.97 -0.55
CA LEU A 467 -19.70 72.84 0.41
C LEU A 467 -18.27 72.24 0.63
N PRO A 468 -17.21 73.06 0.82
CA PRO A 468 -15.82 72.60 0.69
C PRO A 468 -15.12 72.22 2.00
N LEU A 469 -14.02 71.47 1.90
CA LEU A 469 -13.06 71.24 3.00
C LEU A 469 -12.13 72.44 3.21
N PRO A 470 -11.73 72.73 4.46
CA PRO A 470 -10.41 73.28 4.80
C PRO A 470 -9.40 72.16 5.13
N PRO A 471 -8.07 72.41 5.00
CA PRO A 471 -7.03 71.37 5.09
C PRO A 471 -6.44 71.16 6.51
N SER A 472 -5.64 70.09 6.63
CA SER A 472 -4.81 69.80 7.81
C SER A 472 -3.64 70.80 7.96
N PRO A 473 -3.36 71.31 9.18
CA PRO A 473 -2.11 72.00 9.48
C PRO A 473 -1.04 71.02 10.00
N ALA A 474 0.14 71.05 9.40
CA ALA A 474 1.37 70.58 10.04
C ALA A 474 2.06 71.75 10.78
N GLU A 475 2.95 71.40 11.72
CA GLU A 475 4.12 72.16 12.18
C GLU A 475 4.10 73.71 12.03
N HIS A 476 3.89 74.40 13.15
CA HIS A 476 4.44 75.75 13.36
C HIS A 476 4.92 75.95 14.81
N GLU A 477 5.89 76.83 14.97
CA GLU A 477 6.75 76.92 16.16
C GLU A 477 6.09 77.62 17.36
N ALA A 478 6.60 77.31 18.56
CA ALA A 478 6.10 77.88 19.82
C ALA A 478 6.53 79.35 19.98
N ASN A 479 5.61 80.28 19.72
CA ASN A 479 5.86 81.72 19.85
C ASN A 479 5.50 82.24 21.26
N PRO A 480 6.45 82.67 22.11
CA PRO A 480 6.27 82.81 23.57
C PRO A 480 5.64 84.17 24.00
N ALA A 481 4.58 84.62 23.33
CA ALA A 481 4.01 85.96 23.52
C ALA A 481 2.85 86.07 24.55
N SER A 482 2.08 85.00 24.76
CA SER A 482 0.78 85.08 25.48
C SER A 482 0.88 85.19 27.02
N ARG A 483 2.05 84.94 27.63
CA ARG A 483 2.22 84.83 29.09
C ARG A 483 2.35 86.15 29.88
N ARG A 484 2.05 87.32 29.29
CA ARG A 484 2.26 88.64 29.96
C ARG A 484 0.99 89.41 30.35
N SER A 485 -0.17 89.14 29.77
CA SER A 485 -1.37 89.97 29.97
C SER A 485 -2.00 89.87 31.36
N SER A 486 -2.13 88.68 31.94
CA SER A 486 -2.81 88.47 33.24
C SER A 486 -2.07 89.08 34.44
N ALA A 487 -0.74 89.23 34.35
CA ALA A 487 0.07 89.83 35.40
C ALA A 487 -0.15 91.36 35.52
N ASP A 488 -0.32 92.05 34.39
CA ASP A 488 -0.48 93.51 34.38
C ASP A 488 -1.88 93.95 34.84
N ASP A 489 -2.95 93.22 34.50
CA ASP A 489 -4.29 93.54 35.02
C ASP A 489 -4.43 93.21 36.52
N SER A 490 -3.71 92.21 37.01
CA SER A 490 -3.56 91.94 38.44
C SER A 490 -2.84 93.09 39.17
N ARG A 491 -1.79 93.65 38.56
CA ARG A 491 -1.09 94.83 39.08
C ARG A 491 -1.93 96.11 39.07
N LYS A 492 -2.65 96.40 37.98
CA LYS A 492 -3.60 97.54 37.91
C LYS A 492 -4.67 97.44 39.00
N SER A 493 -5.20 96.24 39.22
CA SER A 493 -6.22 95.98 40.26
C SER A 493 -5.68 96.25 41.67
N LEU A 494 -4.43 95.87 41.96
CA LEU A 494 -3.77 96.20 43.23
C LEU A 494 -3.44 97.70 43.36
N GLN A 495 -3.00 98.35 42.28
CA GLN A 495 -2.70 99.80 42.30
C GLN A 495 -3.96 100.61 42.64
N ILE A 496 -5.10 100.31 42.00
CA ILE A 496 -6.39 100.97 42.30
C ILE A 496 -6.81 100.76 43.77
N MET A 497 -6.51 99.60 44.36
CA MET A 497 -6.78 99.32 45.77
C MET A 497 -5.88 100.12 46.73
N ILE A 498 -4.61 100.33 46.35
CA ILE A 498 -3.66 101.16 47.10
C ILE A 498 -4.04 102.64 47.00
N ASP A 499 -4.38 103.12 45.80
CA ASP A 499 -4.74 104.52 45.55
C ASP A 499 -6.04 104.91 46.26
N THR A 500 -7.04 104.01 46.29
CA THR A 500 -8.28 104.22 47.04
C THR A 500 -8.07 104.17 48.55
N HIS A 501 -7.22 103.28 49.07
CA HIS A 501 -6.83 103.30 50.49
C HIS A 501 -6.09 104.59 50.87
N ALA A 502 -5.18 105.07 50.02
CA ALA A 502 -4.45 106.32 50.22
C ALA A 502 -5.40 107.54 50.25
N ALA A 503 -6.37 107.61 49.34
CA ALA A 503 -7.38 108.67 49.28
C ALA A 503 -8.32 108.68 50.50
N LEU A 504 -8.66 107.51 51.06
CA LEU A 504 -9.44 107.42 52.30
C LEU A 504 -8.61 107.80 53.54
N THR A 505 -7.32 107.46 53.55
CA THR A 505 -6.42 107.76 54.69
C THR A 505 -6.14 109.27 54.81
N THR A 506 -5.97 109.98 53.68
CA THR A 506 -5.71 111.43 53.69
C THR A 506 -6.92 112.25 54.15
N GLN A 507 -8.16 111.80 53.92
CA GLN A 507 -9.35 112.51 54.42
C GLN A 507 -9.51 112.42 55.94
N ILE A 508 -9.01 111.36 56.58
CA ILE A 508 -9.05 111.22 58.04
C ILE A 508 -8.01 112.13 58.70
N ALA A 509 -6.83 112.29 58.10
CA ALA A 509 -5.78 113.19 58.60
C ALA A 509 -6.16 114.69 58.55
N ALA A 510 -7.07 115.08 57.63
CA ALA A 510 -7.49 116.47 57.44
C ALA A 510 -8.46 117.01 58.51
N ALA A 511 -8.84 116.20 59.51
CA ALA A 511 -9.84 116.54 60.52
C ALA A 511 -9.26 116.76 61.94
N SER A 512 -7.97 117.10 62.06
CA SER A 512 -7.29 117.17 63.37
C SER A 512 -6.14 118.19 63.44
N GLU A 513 -6.46 119.48 63.27
CA GLU A 513 -5.64 120.59 63.80
C GLU A 513 -6.52 121.60 64.57
N PRO A 514 -5.96 122.36 65.53
CA PRO A 514 -6.75 123.02 66.58
C PRO A 514 -7.24 124.42 66.20
N ALA A 515 -8.44 124.78 66.68
CA ALA A 515 -8.89 126.16 66.74
C ALA A 515 -8.53 126.77 68.12
N GLU A 516 -7.79 127.88 68.13
CA GLU A 516 -7.45 128.58 69.37
C GLU A 516 -8.68 129.28 69.99
N THR A 517 -8.80 129.20 71.31
CA THR A 517 -9.80 129.95 72.09
C THR A 517 -9.40 131.40 72.29
N PRO A 518 -10.37 132.31 72.31
CA PRO A 518 -10.49 133.16 73.50
C PRO A 518 -11.88 133.09 74.17
N GLU A 519 -11.86 133.05 75.49
CA GLU A 519 -12.98 133.24 76.42
C GLU A 519 -13.23 134.75 76.72
N PRO A 520 -14.21 135.15 77.57
CA PRO A 520 -15.61 134.70 77.62
C PRO A 520 -16.60 135.87 77.90
N GLU A 521 -17.78 135.90 77.26
CA GLU A 521 -18.96 136.56 77.86
C GLU A 521 -20.24 135.76 77.58
N GLY A 522 -21.18 135.76 78.53
CA GLY A 522 -22.27 134.78 78.59
C GLY A 522 -23.67 135.33 78.30
N GLN A 523 -24.56 134.44 77.84
CA GLN A 523 -26.02 134.60 77.87
C GLN A 523 -26.74 133.25 77.69
N ASN A 524 -27.97 133.13 78.20
CA ASN A 524 -28.71 131.87 78.24
C ASN A 524 -29.06 131.32 76.83
N ARG A 525 -28.51 130.16 76.45
CA ARG A 525 -29.04 129.37 75.32
C ARG A 525 -30.23 128.49 75.77
N PRO A 526 -31.39 128.52 75.09
CA PRO A 526 -32.54 127.68 75.43
C PRO A 526 -32.31 126.20 75.07
N ARG A 527 -32.78 125.30 75.96
CA ARG A 527 -32.60 123.83 75.86
C ARG A 527 -33.01 123.19 74.52
N TYR A 528 -33.93 123.79 73.78
CA TYR A 528 -34.41 123.28 72.50
C TYR A 528 -33.30 123.24 71.42
N ILE A 529 -32.45 124.27 71.37
CA ILE A 529 -31.35 124.36 70.37
C ILE A 529 -30.34 123.23 70.59
N VAL A 530 -29.99 122.94 71.85
CA VAL A 530 -29.08 121.84 72.20
C VAL A 530 -29.66 120.47 71.82
N ALA A 531 -31.00 120.32 71.81
CA ALA A 531 -31.66 119.10 71.37
C ALA A 531 -31.68 118.97 69.84
N GLU A 532 -31.81 120.06 69.08
CA GLU A 532 -31.66 120.07 67.62
C GLU A 532 -30.21 119.87 67.17
N GLU A 533 -29.23 120.47 67.87
CA GLU A 533 -27.80 120.20 67.70
C GLU A 533 -27.50 118.70 67.95
N ALA A 534 -28.01 118.11 69.04
CA ALA A 534 -27.85 116.68 69.32
C ALA A 534 -28.56 115.76 68.29
N LEU A 535 -29.78 116.11 67.85
CA LEU A 535 -30.51 115.34 66.83
C LEU A 535 -29.83 115.40 65.45
N SER A 536 -29.31 116.56 65.05
CA SER A 536 -28.62 116.72 63.78
C SER A 536 -27.25 116.03 63.76
N ILE A 537 -26.54 115.99 64.90
CA ILE A 537 -25.35 115.13 65.09
C ILE A 537 -25.75 113.65 64.94
N LEU A 538 -26.79 113.18 65.66
CA LEU A 538 -27.19 111.78 65.58
C LEU A 538 -27.69 111.36 64.18
N GLN A 539 -28.38 112.26 63.47
CA GLN A 539 -28.78 112.04 62.07
C GLN A 539 -27.56 111.98 61.14
N ARG A 540 -26.56 112.85 61.33
CA ARG A 540 -25.28 112.81 60.61
C ARG A 540 -24.55 111.50 60.84
N ASP A 541 -24.46 111.03 62.07
CA ASP A 541 -23.76 109.79 62.43
C ASP A 541 -24.48 108.55 61.87
N VAL A 542 -25.82 108.51 61.91
CA VAL A 542 -26.61 107.45 61.26
C VAL A 542 -26.38 107.45 59.73
N LEU A 543 -26.22 108.62 59.11
CA LEU A 543 -25.94 108.73 57.68
C LEU A 543 -24.50 108.28 57.35
N ILE A 544 -23.52 108.63 58.19
CA ILE A 544 -22.13 108.17 58.08
C ILE A 544 -22.04 106.64 58.24
N LEU A 545 -22.65 106.08 59.29
CA LEU A 545 -22.68 104.64 59.55
C LEU A 545 -23.38 103.87 58.42
N ARG A 546 -24.47 104.42 57.87
CA ARG A 546 -25.15 103.83 56.71
C ARG A 546 -24.27 103.88 55.44
N ASN A 547 -23.48 104.93 55.27
CA ASN A 547 -22.54 105.04 54.15
C ASN A 547 -21.36 104.06 54.32
N GLN A 548 -20.79 103.96 55.52
CA GLN A 548 -19.75 102.96 55.86
C GLN A 548 -20.26 101.52 55.64
N LEU A 549 -21.48 101.21 56.08
CA LEU A 549 -22.10 99.90 55.85
C LEU A 549 -22.31 99.62 54.35
N ASN A 550 -22.75 100.61 53.57
CA ASN A 550 -22.86 100.48 52.11
C ASN A 550 -21.49 100.21 51.46
N PHE A 551 -20.43 100.92 51.88
CA PHE A 551 -19.07 100.68 51.39
C PHE A 551 -18.55 99.28 51.79
N GLU A 552 -18.80 98.82 53.02
CA GLU A 552 -18.46 97.46 53.45
C GLU A 552 -19.18 96.39 52.62
N VAL A 553 -20.48 96.58 52.34
CA VAL A 553 -21.26 95.65 51.51
C VAL A 553 -20.70 95.62 50.08
N TYR A 554 -20.41 96.77 49.49
CA TYR A 554 -19.80 96.89 48.17
C TYR A 554 -18.40 96.23 48.11
N LEU A 555 -17.56 96.44 49.11
CA LEU A 555 -16.24 95.78 49.23
C LEU A 555 -16.38 94.26 49.35
N LYS A 556 -17.31 93.77 50.17
CA LYS A 556 -17.59 92.33 50.32
C LYS A 556 -18.08 91.72 49.01
N GLU A 557 -18.97 92.40 48.28
CA GLU A 557 -19.43 91.95 46.97
C GLU A 557 -18.29 91.91 45.94
N LEU A 558 -17.46 92.96 45.86
CA LEU A 558 -16.31 93.02 44.94
C LEU A 558 -15.29 91.91 45.22
N VAL A 559 -15.00 91.65 46.50
CA VAL A 559 -14.14 90.52 46.92
C VAL A 559 -14.77 89.19 46.54
N GLN A 560 -16.07 88.99 46.78
CA GLN A 560 -16.78 87.77 46.39
C GLN A 560 -16.77 87.55 44.86
N GLN A 561 -16.92 88.61 44.06
CA GLN A 561 -16.79 88.56 42.60
C GLN A 561 -15.36 88.28 42.12
N HIS A 562 -14.32 88.66 42.88
CA HIS A 562 -12.92 88.35 42.57
C HIS A 562 -12.56 86.91 42.96
N VAL A 563 -12.90 86.49 44.19
CA VAL A 563 -12.73 85.11 44.68
C VAL A 563 -13.49 84.13 43.77
N GLY A 564 -14.71 84.48 43.36
CA GLY A 564 -15.51 83.69 42.42
C GLY A 564 -14.93 83.60 41.00
N ARG A 565 -14.13 84.58 40.56
CA ARG A 565 -13.32 84.49 39.33
C ARG A 565 -12.15 83.54 39.52
N LEU A 566 -11.31 83.76 40.53
CA LEU A 566 -10.16 82.91 40.86
C LEU A 566 -10.52 81.43 41.00
N HIS A 567 -11.68 81.11 41.60
CA HIS A 567 -12.17 79.73 41.69
C HIS A 567 -12.53 79.15 40.33
N ARG A 568 -13.20 79.89 39.45
CA ARG A 568 -13.50 79.46 38.07
C ARG A 568 -12.21 79.24 37.27
N ASP A 569 -11.27 80.17 37.33
CA ASP A 569 -9.99 80.08 36.63
C ASP A 569 -9.15 78.88 37.14
N THR A 570 -9.17 78.62 38.45
CA THR A 570 -8.53 77.44 39.05
C THR A 570 -9.18 76.13 38.62
N ILE A 571 -10.51 76.09 38.49
CA ILE A 571 -11.24 74.91 37.99
C ILE A 571 -10.89 74.65 36.52
N VAL A 572 -10.84 75.69 35.68
CA VAL A 572 -10.44 75.56 34.27
C VAL A 572 -9.00 75.08 34.13
N SER A 573 -8.02 75.69 34.83
CA SER A 573 -6.62 75.26 34.78
C SER A 573 -6.45 73.79 35.19
N ARG A 574 -7.13 73.35 36.25
CA ARG A 574 -7.13 71.95 36.69
C ARG A 574 -7.80 71.01 35.68
N GLY A 575 -8.85 71.47 35.00
CA GLY A 575 -9.48 70.76 33.89
C GLY A 575 -8.50 70.52 32.74
N GLU A 576 -7.86 71.58 32.24
CA GLU A 576 -6.86 71.48 31.18
C GLU A 576 -5.64 70.62 31.59
N GLU A 577 -5.20 70.70 32.84
CA GLU A 577 -4.12 69.85 33.37
C GLU A 577 -4.51 68.38 33.42
N ALA A 578 -5.75 68.07 33.83
CA ALA A 578 -6.29 66.71 33.80
C ALA A 578 -6.43 66.19 32.36
N GLU A 579 -6.85 67.03 31.41
CA GLU A 579 -6.89 66.68 29.98
C GLU A 579 -5.48 66.41 29.42
N ARG A 580 -4.50 67.26 29.73
CA ARG A 580 -3.08 67.06 29.34
C ARG A 580 -2.52 65.75 29.89
N GLN A 581 -2.81 65.42 31.16
CA GLN A 581 -2.43 64.13 31.75
C GLN A 581 -3.14 62.96 31.08
N GLY A 582 -4.45 63.07 30.83
CA GLY A 582 -5.24 62.05 30.13
C GLY A 582 -4.77 61.81 28.69
N LEU A 583 -4.38 62.86 27.96
CA LEU A 583 -3.76 62.77 26.64
C LEU A 583 -2.38 62.10 26.71
N HIS A 584 -1.55 62.44 27.71
CA HIS A 584 -0.24 61.81 27.89
C HIS A 584 -0.34 60.31 28.24
N ILE A 585 -1.32 59.92 29.06
CA ILE A 585 -1.64 58.51 29.35
C ILE A 585 -2.07 57.80 28.05
N LYS A 586 -3.06 58.35 27.32
CA LYS A 586 -3.50 57.80 26.03
C LYS A 586 -2.32 57.65 25.03
N LEU A 587 -1.42 58.62 24.95
CA LEU A 587 -0.24 58.59 24.07
C LEU A 587 0.74 57.47 24.49
N LYS A 588 0.98 57.28 25.80
CA LYS A 588 1.76 56.15 26.34
C LYS A 588 1.10 54.81 26.01
N ASP A 589 -0.22 54.72 26.17
CA ASP A 589 -0.98 53.50 25.86
C ASP A 589 -0.93 53.17 24.36
N TYR A 590 -1.13 54.16 23.48
CA TYR A 590 -0.99 53.99 22.03
C TYR A 590 0.43 53.56 21.63
N LYS A 591 1.48 54.13 22.26
CA LYS A 591 2.86 53.66 22.05
C LYS A 591 3.05 52.21 22.48
N SER A 592 2.46 51.80 23.61
CA SER A 592 2.55 50.40 24.07
C SER A 592 1.77 49.42 23.17
N LYS A 593 0.59 49.84 22.66
CA LYS A 593 -0.21 49.08 21.69
C LYS A 593 0.52 48.95 20.35
N LEU A 594 1.16 50.03 19.89
CA LEU A 594 1.94 50.04 18.64
C LEU A 594 3.18 49.13 18.75
N ALA A 595 3.91 49.17 19.87
CA ALA A 595 5.05 48.28 20.10
C ALA A 595 4.63 46.80 20.10
N LYS A 596 3.53 46.46 20.80
CA LYS A 596 2.97 45.09 20.78
C LYS A 596 2.52 44.68 19.38
N ALA A 597 1.79 45.53 18.66
CA ALA A 597 1.38 45.24 17.29
C ALA A 597 2.58 45.05 16.33
N GLN A 598 3.72 45.69 16.58
CA GLN A 598 4.96 45.45 15.83
C GLN A 598 5.62 44.11 16.20
N GLU A 599 5.58 43.71 17.47
CA GLU A 599 6.03 42.40 17.97
C GLU A 599 5.14 41.26 17.44
N ASP A 600 3.81 41.41 17.50
CA ASP A 600 2.82 40.50 16.92
C ASP A 600 3.01 40.35 15.39
N LEU A 601 3.26 41.46 14.68
CA LEU A 601 3.58 41.41 13.25
C LEU A 601 4.94 40.74 12.95
N ALA A 602 5.90 40.79 13.87
CA ALA A 602 7.18 40.11 13.72
C ALA A 602 7.06 38.60 13.97
N THR A 603 6.34 38.19 15.02
CA THR A 603 6.07 36.78 15.32
C THR A 603 5.25 36.14 14.20
N ILE A 604 4.14 36.73 13.77
CA ILE A 604 3.33 36.25 12.63
C ILE A 604 4.16 36.14 11.35
N ARG A 605 5.09 37.08 11.08
CA ARG A 605 6.02 36.97 9.93
C ARG A 605 6.99 35.80 10.07
N SER A 606 7.51 35.54 11.26
CA SER A 606 8.40 34.39 11.52
C SER A 606 7.67 33.05 11.40
N GLU A 607 6.42 32.97 11.88
CA GLU A 607 5.56 31.80 11.73
C GLU A 607 5.19 31.56 10.25
N ALA A 608 4.84 32.62 9.52
CA ALA A 608 4.56 32.57 8.08
C ALA A 608 5.81 32.20 7.24
N ALA A 609 7.01 32.55 7.69
CA ALA A 609 8.25 32.06 7.08
C ALA A 609 8.46 30.57 7.39
N GLY A 610 8.27 30.15 8.64
CA GLY A 610 8.42 28.76 9.07
C GLY A 610 7.38 27.80 8.48
N THR A 611 6.15 28.24 8.20
CA THR A 611 5.15 27.45 7.48
C THR A 611 5.48 27.34 6.00
N LYS A 612 5.93 28.44 5.36
CA LYS A 612 6.43 28.40 3.98
C LYS A 612 7.62 27.46 3.82
N GLN A 613 8.58 27.49 4.75
CA GLN A 613 9.74 26.57 4.73
C GLN A 613 9.32 25.11 4.88
N ARG A 614 8.41 24.79 5.81
CA ARG A 614 7.85 23.43 5.94
C ARG A 614 7.07 23.00 4.70
N HIS A 615 6.36 23.91 4.05
CA HIS A 615 5.66 23.62 2.80
C HIS A 615 6.64 23.38 1.64
N THR A 616 7.71 24.17 1.48
CA THR A 616 8.71 23.92 0.44
C THR A 616 9.46 22.62 0.69
N GLN A 617 9.81 22.30 1.94
CA GLN A 617 10.39 21.00 2.33
C GLN A 617 9.48 19.83 1.95
N TRP A 618 8.19 19.90 2.30
CA TRP A 618 7.19 18.88 1.95
C TRP A 618 7.00 18.75 0.42
N VAL A 619 6.99 19.86 -0.32
CA VAL A 619 6.94 19.85 -1.79
C VAL A 619 8.20 19.19 -2.38
N THR A 620 9.40 19.47 -1.86
CA THR A 620 10.62 18.79 -2.32
C THR A 620 10.61 17.29 -1.98
N GLU A 621 10.17 16.91 -0.77
CA GLU A 621 10.00 15.48 -0.43
C GLU A 621 9.01 14.76 -1.34
N LEU A 622 7.92 15.44 -1.72
CA LEU A 622 6.91 14.87 -2.62
C LEU A 622 7.45 14.75 -4.05
N GLN A 623 8.25 15.71 -4.52
CA GLN A 623 8.97 15.64 -5.79
C GLN A 623 10.04 14.53 -5.80
N ASP A 624 10.75 14.32 -4.69
CA ASP A 624 11.72 13.23 -4.53
C ASP A 624 11.05 11.84 -4.45
N LYS A 625 9.89 11.73 -3.80
CA LYS A 625 9.08 10.49 -3.82
C LYS A 625 8.58 10.22 -5.24
N LEU A 626 8.10 11.26 -5.95
CA LEU A 626 7.66 11.15 -7.34
C LEU A 626 8.79 10.79 -8.31
N SER A 627 10.02 11.27 -8.10
CA SER A 627 11.17 10.91 -8.92
C SER A 627 11.64 9.47 -8.67
N ARG A 628 11.66 9.02 -7.40
CA ARG A 628 11.92 7.61 -7.04
C ARG A 628 10.90 6.66 -7.67
N PHE A 629 9.60 6.89 -7.49
CA PHE A 629 8.56 6.06 -8.09
C PHE A 629 8.61 6.03 -9.64
N ARG A 630 9.12 7.09 -10.29
CA ARG A 630 9.34 7.10 -11.74
C ARG A 630 10.53 6.23 -12.15
N GLU A 631 11.63 6.28 -11.41
CA GLU A 631 12.82 5.47 -11.71
C GLU A 631 12.60 3.99 -11.34
N GLU A 632 11.90 3.70 -10.24
CA GLU A 632 11.42 2.35 -9.88
C GLU A 632 10.52 1.78 -10.99
N LYS A 633 9.50 2.52 -11.43
CA LYS A 633 8.64 2.13 -12.56
C LYS A 633 9.43 1.91 -13.86
N LYS A 634 10.49 2.67 -14.09
CA LYS A 634 11.39 2.53 -15.25
C LYS A 634 12.28 1.29 -15.12
N SER A 635 12.77 0.96 -13.93
CA SER A 635 13.52 -0.28 -13.68
C SER A 635 12.64 -1.52 -13.87
N TRP A 636 11.42 -1.55 -13.31
CA TRP A 636 10.46 -2.63 -13.54
C TRP A 636 10.03 -2.72 -15.01
N ALA A 637 9.97 -1.61 -15.75
CA ALA A 637 9.70 -1.64 -17.19
C ALA A 637 10.86 -2.21 -18.01
N ALA A 638 12.11 -2.03 -17.56
CA ALA A 638 13.28 -2.65 -18.19
C ALA A 638 13.35 -4.16 -17.88
N GLU A 639 13.21 -4.54 -16.60
CA GLU A 639 13.13 -5.92 -16.13
C GLU A 639 11.99 -6.70 -16.83
N ALA A 640 10.81 -6.09 -16.97
CA ALA A 640 9.68 -6.67 -17.70
C ALA A 640 9.88 -6.75 -19.23
N VAL A 641 10.89 -6.09 -19.80
CA VAL A 641 11.33 -6.29 -21.20
C VAL A 641 12.39 -7.39 -21.26
N GLU A 642 13.35 -7.39 -20.34
CA GLU A 642 14.41 -8.40 -20.23
C GLU A 642 13.84 -9.81 -20.05
N LEU A 643 12.95 -10.00 -19.08
CA LEU A 643 12.19 -11.24 -18.87
C LEU A 643 11.33 -11.65 -20.08
N ARG A 644 10.90 -10.70 -20.93
CA ARG A 644 10.17 -11.02 -22.17
C ARG A 644 11.09 -11.51 -23.28
N SER A 645 12.32 -10.98 -23.38
CA SER A 645 13.36 -11.55 -24.24
C SER A 645 13.73 -12.97 -23.79
N GLU A 646 14.03 -13.19 -22.51
CA GLU A 646 14.34 -14.52 -21.97
C GLU A 646 13.23 -15.53 -22.25
N VAL A 647 11.97 -15.17 -21.99
CA VAL A 647 10.80 -16.03 -22.29
C VAL A 647 10.63 -16.29 -23.79
N ASN A 648 11.07 -15.38 -24.66
CA ASN A 648 11.03 -15.58 -26.11
C ASN A 648 12.18 -16.46 -26.62
N GLU A 649 13.36 -16.36 -26.01
CA GLU A 649 14.53 -17.22 -26.30
C GLU A 649 14.34 -18.64 -25.75
N ALA A 650 13.75 -18.78 -24.56
CA ALA A 650 13.28 -20.07 -24.04
C ALA A 650 12.25 -20.71 -24.98
N LYS A 651 11.37 -19.91 -25.61
CA LYS A 651 10.39 -20.41 -26.60
C LYS A 651 11.02 -20.75 -27.95
N SER A 652 12.06 -20.06 -28.41
CA SER A 652 12.75 -20.40 -29.66
C SER A 652 13.62 -21.66 -29.50
N THR A 653 14.33 -21.78 -28.37
CA THR A 653 15.10 -22.99 -28.04
C THR A 653 14.21 -24.22 -27.84
N LEU A 654 13.08 -24.10 -27.15
CA LEU A 654 12.10 -25.19 -27.04
C LEU A 654 11.50 -25.60 -28.40
N LYS A 655 11.28 -24.66 -29.33
CA LYS A 655 10.86 -24.99 -30.70
C LYS A 655 11.93 -25.79 -31.44
N ALA A 656 13.17 -25.31 -31.44
CA ALA A 656 14.29 -26.00 -32.08
C ALA A 656 14.52 -27.40 -31.50
N GLN A 657 14.39 -27.56 -30.18
CA GLN A 657 14.45 -28.88 -29.52
C GLN A 657 13.29 -29.80 -29.96
N ASN A 658 12.07 -29.26 -30.13
CA ASN A 658 10.92 -30.03 -30.59
C ASN A 658 11.02 -30.41 -32.09
N GLU A 659 11.62 -29.55 -32.91
CA GLU A 659 11.94 -29.82 -34.32
C GLU A 659 12.99 -30.95 -34.42
N LEU A 660 14.11 -30.85 -33.70
CA LEU A 660 15.12 -31.92 -33.62
C LEU A 660 14.55 -33.25 -33.08
N LEU A 661 13.61 -33.19 -32.12
CA LEU A 661 12.95 -34.38 -31.57
C LEU A 661 11.96 -34.99 -32.58
N SER A 662 11.27 -34.18 -33.38
CA SER A 662 10.48 -34.64 -34.53
C SER A 662 11.34 -35.34 -35.57
N ASP A 663 12.49 -34.77 -35.93
CA ASP A 663 13.41 -35.39 -36.89
C ASP A 663 14.00 -36.70 -36.38
N ALA A 664 14.40 -36.76 -35.10
CA ALA A 664 14.81 -38.01 -34.46
C ALA A 664 13.67 -39.06 -34.41
N GLN A 665 12.41 -38.65 -34.24
CA GLN A 665 11.25 -39.55 -34.36
C GLN A 665 11.07 -40.07 -35.78
N ASN A 666 11.27 -39.22 -36.80
CA ASN A 666 11.23 -39.60 -38.21
C ASN A 666 12.36 -40.58 -38.57
N GLU A 667 13.59 -40.37 -38.08
CA GLU A 667 14.69 -41.32 -38.23
C GLU A 667 14.38 -42.66 -37.56
N VAL A 668 13.90 -42.66 -36.31
CA VAL A 668 13.51 -43.89 -35.60
C VAL A 668 12.34 -44.61 -36.31
N PHE A 669 11.42 -43.88 -36.94
CA PHE A 669 10.37 -44.47 -37.78
C PHE A 669 10.96 -45.12 -39.03
N ASN A 670 11.84 -44.42 -39.75
CA ASN A 670 12.52 -44.93 -40.95
C ASN A 670 13.37 -46.16 -40.65
N LEU A 671 14.13 -46.17 -39.55
CA LEU A 671 14.92 -47.33 -39.10
C LEU A 671 14.01 -48.52 -38.72
N LYS A 672 12.88 -48.28 -38.03
CA LYS A 672 11.88 -49.33 -37.75
C LYS A 672 11.24 -49.87 -39.02
N GLN A 673 11.05 -49.04 -40.05
CA GLN A 673 10.54 -49.46 -41.35
C GLN A 673 11.57 -50.30 -42.12
N GLN A 674 12.83 -49.87 -42.19
CA GLN A 674 13.92 -50.67 -42.76
C GLN A 674 14.13 -52.00 -42.03
N LEU A 675 13.94 -52.04 -40.71
CA LEU A 675 13.98 -53.28 -39.92
C LEU A 675 12.84 -54.24 -40.30
N ARG A 676 11.61 -53.73 -40.49
CA ARG A 676 10.47 -54.52 -41.00
C ARG A 676 10.71 -55.04 -42.43
N GLU A 677 11.36 -54.26 -43.29
CA GLU A 677 11.68 -54.63 -44.68
C GLU A 677 12.87 -55.59 -44.80
N SER A 678 13.73 -55.66 -43.78
CA SER A 678 14.86 -56.60 -43.72
C SER A 678 14.53 -57.90 -42.99
N ALA A 679 13.59 -57.89 -42.04
CA ALA A 679 13.12 -59.11 -41.36
C ALA A 679 12.74 -60.28 -42.31
N PRO A 680 11.89 -60.11 -43.35
CA PRO A 680 11.58 -61.19 -44.30
C PRO A 680 12.71 -61.51 -45.29
N LYS A 681 13.80 -60.72 -45.31
CA LYS A 681 15.03 -61.05 -46.04
C LYS A 681 15.91 -61.99 -45.18
N ILE A 682 16.01 -61.71 -43.89
CA ILE A 682 16.71 -62.56 -42.90
C ILE A 682 16.02 -63.93 -42.79
N GLU A 683 14.69 -63.96 -42.72
CA GLU A 683 13.91 -65.21 -42.72
C GLU A 683 14.16 -66.07 -43.97
N LYS A 684 14.27 -65.43 -45.15
CA LYS A 684 14.65 -66.11 -46.40
C LYS A 684 16.09 -66.61 -46.39
N ILE A 685 17.03 -65.87 -45.80
CA ILE A 685 18.43 -66.31 -45.62
C ILE A 685 18.47 -67.54 -44.73
N ALA A 686 17.79 -67.54 -43.58
CA ALA A 686 17.70 -68.71 -42.70
C ALA A 686 17.06 -69.93 -43.40
N ALA A 687 16.06 -69.71 -44.26
CA ALA A 687 15.49 -70.78 -45.09
C ALA A 687 16.47 -71.30 -46.18
N TYR A 688 17.30 -70.43 -46.75
CA TYR A 688 18.38 -70.84 -47.66
C TYR A 688 19.51 -71.58 -46.93
N GLU A 689 19.89 -71.16 -45.72
CA GLU A 689 20.86 -71.85 -44.87
C GLU A 689 20.38 -73.27 -44.54
N GLN A 690 19.12 -73.43 -44.07
CA GLN A 690 18.50 -74.75 -43.88
C GLN A 690 18.48 -75.59 -45.17
N ARG A 691 18.31 -74.95 -46.34
CA ARG A 691 18.33 -75.65 -47.64
C ARG A 691 19.75 -76.07 -48.05
N ILE A 692 20.76 -75.26 -47.76
CA ILE A 692 22.17 -75.61 -47.95
C ILE A 692 22.52 -76.78 -47.03
N ASP A 693 22.13 -76.73 -45.76
CA ASP A 693 22.31 -77.81 -44.78
C ASP A 693 21.70 -79.14 -45.25
N GLN A 694 20.50 -79.12 -45.84
CA GLN A 694 19.86 -80.29 -46.45
C GLN A 694 20.68 -80.84 -47.62
N LEU A 695 21.22 -79.96 -48.48
CA LEU A 695 22.02 -80.36 -49.64
C LEU A 695 23.39 -80.90 -49.23
N VAL A 696 24.06 -80.30 -48.24
CA VAL A 696 25.33 -80.77 -47.68
C VAL A 696 25.15 -82.14 -47.03
N LYS A 697 24.08 -82.35 -46.24
CA LYS A 697 23.76 -83.67 -45.66
C LYS A 697 23.43 -84.70 -46.74
N ALA A 698 22.70 -84.31 -47.79
CA ALA A 698 22.41 -85.18 -48.93
C ALA A 698 23.65 -85.47 -49.81
N GLN A 699 24.67 -84.60 -49.80
CA GLN A 699 25.95 -84.84 -50.45
C GLN A 699 26.82 -85.80 -49.62
N ALA A 700 26.96 -85.55 -48.31
CA ALA A 700 27.69 -86.45 -47.41
C ALA A 700 27.13 -87.89 -47.46
N LEU A 701 25.80 -88.06 -47.50
CA LEU A 701 25.16 -89.37 -47.67
C LEU A 701 25.43 -90.05 -49.03
N ARG A 702 25.80 -89.30 -50.08
CA ARG A 702 26.30 -89.86 -51.36
C ARG A 702 27.77 -90.21 -51.27
N ASP A 703 28.57 -89.35 -50.66
CA ASP A 703 30.01 -89.56 -50.48
C ASP A 703 30.28 -90.76 -49.54
N ASP A 704 29.39 -91.05 -48.58
CA ASP A 704 29.41 -92.24 -47.71
C ASP A 704 28.67 -93.47 -48.30
N SER A 705 28.13 -93.39 -49.52
CA SER A 705 27.51 -94.55 -50.19
C SER A 705 28.51 -95.71 -50.37
N PRO A 706 28.04 -96.98 -50.42
CA PRO A 706 28.93 -98.11 -50.66
C PRO A 706 29.67 -97.97 -52.00
N GLU A 707 28.98 -97.52 -53.06
CA GLU A 707 29.56 -97.27 -54.38
C GLU A 707 30.72 -96.27 -54.33
N MET A 708 30.58 -95.15 -53.60
CA MET A 708 31.65 -94.15 -53.44
C MET A 708 32.78 -94.61 -52.51
N ARG A 709 32.52 -95.54 -51.58
CA ARG A 709 33.56 -96.18 -50.77
C ARG A 709 34.34 -97.22 -51.56
N GLU A 710 33.67 -98.08 -52.32
CA GLU A 710 34.31 -99.01 -53.27
C GLU A 710 35.14 -98.25 -54.31
N TYR A 711 34.63 -97.12 -54.82
CA TYR A 711 35.39 -96.25 -55.72
C TYR A 711 36.63 -95.64 -55.05
N ARG A 712 36.54 -95.20 -53.77
CA ARG A 712 37.70 -94.73 -53.00
C ARG A 712 38.74 -95.84 -52.81
N GLU A 713 38.32 -97.01 -52.32
CA GLU A 713 39.23 -98.15 -52.14
C GLU A 713 39.89 -98.59 -53.45
N ASN A 714 39.13 -98.66 -54.55
CA ASN A 714 39.66 -99.04 -55.85
C ASN A 714 40.62 -97.97 -56.40
N LYS A 715 40.37 -96.69 -56.12
CA LYS A 715 41.31 -95.61 -56.42
C LYS A 715 42.57 -95.70 -55.56
N GLU A 716 42.47 -95.96 -54.27
CA GLU A 716 43.64 -96.13 -53.39
C GLU A 716 44.51 -97.31 -53.82
N LYS A 717 43.90 -98.45 -54.18
CA LYS A 717 44.59 -99.62 -54.79
C LYS A 717 45.24 -99.26 -56.13
N GLN A 718 44.60 -98.42 -56.95
CA GLN A 718 45.16 -97.93 -58.21
C GLN A 718 46.32 -96.95 -58.00
N ASP A 719 46.21 -96.00 -57.08
CA ASP A 719 47.24 -95.02 -56.74
C ASP A 719 48.45 -95.70 -56.06
N GLU A 720 48.24 -96.78 -55.29
CA GLU A 720 49.32 -97.65 -54.80
C GLU A 720 50.02 -98.38 -55.96
N MET A 721 49.28 -98.96 -56.91
CA MET A 721 49.88 -99.55 -58.10
C MET A 721 50.67 -98.52 -58.94
N ILE A 722 50.15 -97.30 -59.11
CA ILE A 722 50.85 -96.20 -59.79
C ILE A 722 52.13 -95.83 -59.03
N SER A 723 52.07 -95.72 -57.70
CA SER A 723 53.25 -95.47 -56.86
C SER A 723 54.32 -96.56 -57.00
N ASN A 724 53.90 -97.82 -57.04
CA ASN A 724 54.81 -98.96 -57.18
C ASN A 724 55.36 -99.10 -58.61
N TYR A 725 54.57 -98.74 -59.62
CA TYR A 725 55.02 -98.65 -61.01
C TYR A 725 56.04 -97.53 -61.21
N ALA A 726 55.80 -96.33 -60.68
CA ALA A 726 56.76 -95.22 -60.73
C ALA A 726 58.09 -95.54 -60.00
N LYS A 727 58.03 -96.25 -58.86
CA LYS A 727 59.24 -96.78 -58.18
C LYS A 727 59.99 -97.81 -59.04
N MET A 728 59.28 -98.59 -59.87
CA MET A 728 59.88 -99.56 -60.80
C MET A 728 60.50 -98.87 -62.01
N GLU A 729 59.83 -97.88 -62.61
CA GLU A 729 60.38 -97.08 -63.72
C GLU A 729 61.64 -96.33 -63.29
N LEU A 730 61.65 -95.70 -62.11
CA LEU A 730 62.83 -94.99 -61.61
C LEU A 730 64.01 -95.94 -61.36
N LYS A 731 63.76 -97.17 -60.88
CA LYS A 731 64.78 -98.22 -60.79
C LYS A 731 65.29 -98.65 -62.17
N LEU A 732 64.39 -98.90 -63.12
CA LEU A 732 64.75 -99.29 -64.49
C LEU A 732 65.61 -98.21 -65.18
N GLY A 733 65.22 -96.94 -65.08
CA GLY A 733 66.00 -95.81 -65.60
C GLY A 733 67.38 -95.69 -64.96
N SER A 734 67.49 -95.90 -63.63
CA SER A 734 68.80 -95.90 -62.94
C SER A 734 69.72 -97.03 -63.41
N LEU A 735 69.16 -98.22 -63.66
CA LEU A 735 69.90 -99.38 -64.15
C LEU A 735 70.27 -99.23 -65.63
N GLN A 736 69.38 -98.69 -66.46
CA GLN A 736 69.65 -98.37 -67.86
C GLN A 736 70.81 -97.38 -67.98
N HIS A 737 70.75 -96.26 -67.24
CA HIS A 737 71.79 -95.24 -67.31
C HIS A 737 73.15 -95.76 -66.79
N ALA A 738 73.17 -96.56 -65.72
CA ALA A 738 74.40 -97.21 -65.26
C ALA A 738 74.98 -98.19 -66.31
N ASN A 739 74.11 -98.92 -67.02
CA ASN A 739 74.53 -99.86 -68.05
C ASN A 739 75.02 -99.13 -69.32
N GLU A 740 74.41 -98.00 -69.70
CA GLU A 740 74.90 -97.13 -70.78
C GLU A 740 76.30 -96.59 -70.51
N GLN A 741 76.57 -96.14 -69.27
CA GLN A 741 77.90 -95.70 -68.85
C GLN A 741 78.93 -96.85 -68.92
N LEU A 742 78.57 -98.05 -68.48
CA LEU A 742 79.42 -99.24 -68.55
C LEU A 742 79.71 -99.65 -70.01
N VAL A 743 78.69 -99.67 -70.88
CA VAL A 743 78.84 -100.00 -72.31
C VAL A 743 79.70 -98.96 -73.03
N ALA A 744 79.56 -97.67 -72.72
CA ALA A 744 80.42 -96.63 -73.26
C ALA A 744 81.89 -96.81 -72.84
N SER A 745 82.15 -97.16 -71.57
CA SER A 745 83.50 -97.43 -71.06
C SER A 745 84.09 -98.72 -71.63
N HIS A 746 83.29 -99.77 -71.84
CA HIS A 746 83.75 -101.03 -72.43
C HIS A 746 84.13 -100.82 -73.89
N LYS A 747 83.32 -100.05 -74.63
CA LYS A 747 83.54 -99.79 -76.06
C LYS A 747 84.83 -99.01 -76.33
N SER A 748 85.19 -98.02 -75.51
CA SER A 748 86.47 -97.32 -75.70
C SER A 748 87.68 -98.24 -75.43
N GLN A 749 87.56 -99.17 -74.47
CA GLN A 749 88.59 -100.18 -74.20
C GLN A 749 88.69 -101.21 -75.35
N GLU A 750 87.57 -101.59 -75.97
CA GLU A 750 87.57 -102.45 -77.16
C GLU A 750 88.17 -101.77 -78.39
N ASP A 751 87.88 -100.48 -78.62
CA ASP A 751 88.45 -99.72 -79.74
C ASP A 751 89.98 -99.56 -79.60
N GLU A 752 90.51 -99.34 -78.38
CA GLU A 752 91.96 -99.37 -78.11
C GLU A 752 92.57 -100.76 -78.38
N LEU A 753 91.94 -101.83 -77.90
CA LEU A 753 92.39 -103.21 -78.14
C LEU A 753 92.40 -103.57 -79.63
N ASN A 754 91.38 -103.16 -80.39
CA ASN A 754 91.28 -103.42 -81.82
C ASN A 754 92.34 -102.66 -82.64
N LEU A 755 92.67 -101.42 -82.25
CA LEU A 755 93.79 -100.69 -82.84
C LEU A 755 95.12 -101.42 -82.65
N VAL A 756 95.39 -101.91 -81.43
CA VAL A 756 96.58 -102.74 -81.14
C VAL A 756 96.56 -104.05 -81.94
N ARG A 757 95.39 -104.70 -82.08
CA ARG A 757 95.23 -105.95 -82.84
C ARG A 757 95.60 -105.80 -84.32
N SER A 758 95.13 -104.74 -84.96
CA SER A 758 95.45 -104.42 -86.37
C SER A 758 96.96 -104.29 -86.62
N ARG A 759 97.70 -103.77 -85.62
CA ARG A 759 99.16 -103.60 -85.67
C ARG A 759 99.92 -104.92 -85.66
N VAL A 760 99.33 -105.97 -85.08
CA VAL A 760 99.93 -107.31 -85.00
C VAL A 760 99.68 -108.11 -86.28
N GLU A 761 98.48 -108.02 -86.87
CA GLU A 761 98.10 -108.81 -88.05
C GLU A 761 98.92 -108.46 -89.31
N ASP A 762 99.11 -107.16 -89.58
CA ASP A 762 99.86 -106.67 -90.76
C ASP A 762 101.37 -107.00 -90.71
N LEU A 763 101.93 -107.19 -89.52
CA LEU A 763 103.28 -107.71 -89.32
C LEU A 763 103.36 -109.23 -89.48
N THR A 764 102.33 -109.97 -89.05
CA THR A 764 102.40 -111.42 -88.82
C THR A 764 102.34 -112.27 -90.10
N ARG A 765 101.77 -111.78 -91.22
CA ARG A 765 101.74 -112.56 -92.49
C ARG A 765 102.51 -111.99 -93.68
N ARG A 766 103.24 -110.89 -93.49
CA ARG A 766 104.47 -110.63 -94.27
C ARG A 766 105.56 -111.68 -94.03
N LEU A 767 105.43 -112.46 -92.94
CA LEU A 767 106.22 -113.67 -92.68
C LEU A 767 105.72 -114.92 -93.45
N ALA A 768 104.42 -115.01 -93.79
CA ALA A 768 103.87 -116.21 -94.43
C ALA A 768 104.21 -116.32 -95.92
N SER A 769 104.53 -115.20 -96.57
CA SER A 769 104.99 -115.16 -97.97
C SER A 769 106.44 -115.64 -98.16
N ALA A 770 107.23 -115.78 -97.09
CA ALA A 770 108.64 -116.14 -97.15
C ALA A 770 108.93 -117.66 -97.14
N THR A 771 107.93 -118.50 -96.81
CA THR A 771 108.02 -119.97 -96.82
C THR A 771 106.69 -120.57 -97.32
N ALA A 772 106.43 -120.77 -98.61
CA ALA A 772 107.29 -120.86 -99.79
C ALA A 772 108.28 -122.04 -99.82
N SER A 773 108.36 -122.67 -101.00
CA SER A 773 109.46 -123.54 -101.47
C SER A 773 109.86 -124.80 -100.65
N ASN A 774 109.03 -125.85 -100.66
CA ASN A 774 109.55 -127.20 -100.96
C ASN A 774 108.46 -128.15 -101.53
N PRO A 775 108.75 -129.04 -102.50
CA PRO A 775 107.76 -129.60 -103.42
C PRO A 775 107.03 -130.88 -102.94
N PHE A 776 106.91 -131.12 -101.63
CA PHE A 776 106.40 -132.39 -101.10
C PHE A 776 104.86 -132.44 -100.90
N ASN A 777 104.27 -131.34 -100.40
CA ASN A 777 102.93 -131.39 -99.79
C ASN A 777 101.72 -131.26 -100.74
N LYS A 778 101.89 -131.39 -102.06
CA LYS A 778 100.76 -131.70 -102.97
C LYS A 778 100.29 -133.16 -102.85
N SER A 779 101.08 -134.04 -102.23
CA SER A 779 100.68 -135.43 -101.92
C SER A 779 99.84 -135.51 -100.64
N ALA A 780 100.23 -134.78 -99.59
CA ALA A 780 99.61 -134.84 -98.27
C ALA A 780 98.11 -134.53 -98.26
N THR A 781 97.65 -133.59 -99.10
CA THR A 781 96.22 -133.24 -99.23
C THR A 781 95.38 -134.33 -99.89
N LYS A 782 95.99 -135.33 -100.55
CA LYS A 782 95.29 -136.54 -101.02
C LYS A 782 95.24 -137.63 -99.94
N ALA A 783 96.20 -137.66 -99.02
CA ALA A 783 96.23 -138.60 -97.90
C ALA A 783 95.21 -138.26 -96.80
N ALA A 784 94.94 -136.97 -96.55
CA ALA A 784 93.92 -136.54 -95.59
C ALA A 784 92.52 -137.10 -95.93
N ALA A 785 92.16 -137.20 -97.21
CA ALA A 785 90.90 -137.79 -97.66
C ALA A 785 90.79 -139.30 -97.34
N ALA A 786 91.91 -140.02 -97.19
CA ALA A 786 91.92 -141.43 -96.78
C ALA A 786 91.68 -141.62 -95.28
N SER A 787 91.75 -140.56 -94.45
CA SER A 787 91.43 -140.65 -93.02
C SER A 787 89.94 -140.93 -92.74
N HIS A 788 89.06 -140.65 -93.71
CA HIS A 788 87.63 -141.02 -93.66
C HIS A 788 87.40 -142.51 -93.44
N GLU A 789 88.27 -143.39 -93.94
CA GLU A 789 88.10 -144.84 -93.79
C GLU A 789 88.67 -145.37 -92.47
N ARG A 790 89.62 -144.67 -91.85
CA ARG A 790 90.31 -145.17 -90.65
C ARG A 790 89.49 -145.03 -89.36
N ILE A 791 88.65 -144.00 -89.26
CA ILE A 791 87.74 -143.83 -88.12
C ILE A 791 86.58 -144.84 -88.20
N ARG A 792 86.09 -145.14 -89.41
CA ARG A 792 85.10 -146.20 -89.67
C ARG A 792 85.54 -147.57 -89.12
N GLN A 793 86.83 -147.87 -89.27
CA GLN A 793 87.43 -149.12 -88.77
C GLN A 793 87.52 -149.19 -87.23
N LEU A 794 87.49 -148.06 -86.50
CA LEU A 794 87.50 -148.04 -85.04
C LEU A 794 86.11 -148.31 -84.43
N GLU A 795 85.03 -148.06 -85.17
CA GLU A 795 83.68 -148.50 -84.75
C GLU A 795 83.48 -150.01 -85.01
N GLU A 796 84.20 -150.59 -85.98
CA GLU A 796 84.28 -152.04 -86.17
C GLU A 796 85.01 -152.74 -85.00
N GLU A 797 86.09 -152.15 -84.45
CA GLU A 797 86.74 -152.63 -83.22
C GLU A 797 85.79 -152.65 -82.00
N ASN A 798 84.80 -151.76 -81.95
CA ASN A 798 83.80 -151.72 -80.87
C ASN A 798 82.76 -152.86 -80.99
N ASN A 799 82.52 -153.39 -82.20
CA ASN A 799 81.82 -154.67 -82.38
C ASN A 799 82.73 -155.87 -82.01
N GLU A 800 84.03 -155.78 -82.24
CA GLU A 800 84.97 -156.84 -81.86
C GLU A 800 85.06 -157.04 -80.33
N LEU A 801 84.98 -155.96 -79.55
CA LEU A 801 84.88 -156.01 -78.08
C LEU A 801 83.60 -156.70 -77.56
N ARG A 802 82.51 -156.69 -78.36
CA ARG A 802 81.29 -157.47 -78.04
C ARG A 802 81.50 -158.96 -78.27
N ASN A 803 82.14 -159.36 -79.38
CA ASN A 803 82.49 -160.76 -79.61
C ASN A 803 83.39 -161.32 -78.51
N LYS A 804 84.37 -160.54 -78.04
CA LYS A 804 85.31 -160.95 -76.98
C LYS A 804 84.63 -161.26 -75.63
N ASN A 805 83.46 -160.67 -75.33
CA ASN A 805 82.65 -161.04 -74.15
C ASN A 805 81.68 -162.20 -74.40
N ALA A 806 81.31 -162.50 -75.64
CA ALA A 806 80.46 -163.65 -75.96
C ALA A 806 81.25 -164.98 -75.91
N ILE A 807 82.49 -164.97 -76.41
CA ILE A 807 83.40 -166.13 -76.35
C ILE A 807 83.67 -166.56 -74.89
N LEU A 808 83.74 -165.60 -73.96
CA LEU A 808 83.83 -165.86 -72.52
C LEU A 808 82.57 -166.51 -71.90
N MET A 809 81.43 -166.54 -72.60
CA MET A 809 80.25 -167.31 -72.17
C MET A 809 80.26 -168.73 -72.76
N ASP A 810 80.71 -168.90 -74.00
CA ASP A 810 80.92 -170.23 -74.60
C ASP A 810 81.94 -171.05 -73.78
N GLU A 811 83.07 -170.44 -73.38
CA GLU A 811 84.09 -171.06 -72.50
C GLU A 811 83.54 -171.48 -71.12
N VAL A 812 82.43 -170.88 -70.66
CA VAL A 812 81.80 -171.22 -69.36
C VAL A 812 80.71 -172.29 -69.51
N GLU A 813 79.97 -172.32 -70.63
CA GLU A 813 78.98 -173.37 -70.89
C GLU A 813 79.64 -174.68 -71.36
N GLU A 814 80.82 -174.64 -71.99
CA GLU A 814 81.63 -175.84 -72.28
C GLU A 814 82.09 -176.55 -70.98
N VAL A 815 82.45 -175.78 -69.94
CA VAL A 815 82.73 -176.34 -68.59
C VAL A 815 81.47 -176.94 -67.96
N LYS A 816 80.31 -176.35 -68.21
CA LYS A 816 79.00 -176.81 -67.70
C LYS A 816 78.58 -178.15 -68.29
N ALA A 817 78.88 -178.37 -69.58
CA ALA A 817 78.69 -179.65 -70.26
C ALA A 817 79.50 -180.82 -69.65
N MET A 818 80.57 -180.52 -68.91
CA MET A 818 81.47 -181.51 -68.30
C MET A 818 81.02 -182.00 -66.91
N VAL A 819 80.07 -181.33 -66.24
CA VAL A 819 79.85 -181.51 -64.77
C VAL A 819 78.60 -182.32 -64.42
N GLU A 820 77.42 -182.06 -65.00
CA GLU A 820 76.18 -182.71 -64.54
C GLU A 820 75.85 -184.06 -65.21
N PHE A 821 76.63 -184.50 -66.22
CA PHE A 821 76.58 -185.88 -66.71
C PHE A 821 77.17 -186.91 -65.70
N LEU A 822 77.87 -186.44 -64.65
CA LEU A 822 78.69 -187.28 -63.76
C LEU A 822 78.34 -187.21 -62.26
N ARG A 823 77.20 -186.63 -61.86
CA ARG A 823 76.77 -186.59 -60.44
C ARG A 823 75.33 -187.03 -60.16
N SER A 824 74.94 -188.14 -60.76
CA SER A 824 73.78 -188.94 -60.37
C SER A 824 74.02 -189.77 -59.08
N GLU A 825 74.32 -189.14 -57.94
CA GLU A 825 74.25 -189.82 -56.63
C GLU A 825 73.78 -188.92 -55.47
N ARG A 826 72.61 -189.26 -54.89
CA ARG A 826 72.04 -188.81 -53.59
C ARG A 826 71.72 -187.30 -53.41
N VAL A 827 70.77 -186.87 -52.57
CA VAL A 827 69.44 -187.38 -52.14
C VAL A 827 68.76 -186.28 -51.26
N ASN A 828 67.44 -186.12 -51.35
CA ASN A 828 66.51 -185.47 -50.37
C ASN A 828 66.51 -183.95 -50.05
N PHE A 829 65.28 -183.48 -49.70
CA PHE A 829 64.83 -182.35 -48.82
C PHE A 829 65.65 -181.03 -48.79
N GLY A 830 65.12 -179.82 -49.02
CA GLY A 830 63.80 -179.25 -48.67
C GLY A 830 63.97 -178.03 -47.71
N GLY A 831 63.60 -176.80 -48.13
CA GLY A 831 63.74 -175.55 -47.35
C GLY A 831 65.19 -175.03 -47.18
N PRO A 832 65.49 -174.01 -46.33
CA PRO A 832 64.63 -172.98 -45.71
C PRO A 832 65.22 -171.51 -45.75
N GLN A 833 64.50 -170.54 -45.15
CA GLN A 833 64.88 -169.21 -44.56
C GLN A 833 66.20 -168.42 -44.91
N SER A 834 66.00 -167.11 -45.23
CA SER A 834 66.83 -165.93 -44.79
C SER A 834 68.30 -165.84 -45.29
N PRO A 835 69.20 -164.90 -44.83
CA PRO A 835 69.09 -163.58 -44.13
C PRO A 835 69.95 -162.38 -44.68
N LEU A 836 69.67 -161.14 -44.21
CA LEU A 836 70.59 -160.03 -43.74
C LEU A 836 71.82 -159.52 -44.61
N GLN A 837 71.98 -158.22 -44.94
CA GLN A 837 72.67 -157.08 -44.20
C GLN A 837 74.06 -156.66 -44.80
N HIS A 838 74.80 -155.59 -44.41
CA HIS A 838 74.59 -154.19 -43.91
C HIS A 838 75.97 -153.56 -43.50
N VAL A 839 76.00 -152.29 -43.03
CA VAL A 839 77.09 -151.56 -42.27
C VAL A 839 78.45 -151.32 -42.99
N SER A 840 79.36 -150.40 -42.58
CA SER A 840 79.47 -149.38 -41.50
C SER A 840 80.62 -148.37 -41.75
N ASP A 841 80.49 -147.10 -41.33
CA ASP A 841 81.45 -146.17 -40.62
C ASP A 841 82.98 -146.12 -40.97
N PRO A 842 83.86 -145.24 -40.39
CA PRO A 842 83.69 -144.17 -39.39
C PRO A 842 84.41 -142.79 -39.66
N SER A 843 84.11 -141.81 -38.79
CA SER A 843 85.01 -140.78 -38.16
C SER A 843 85.99 -139.83 -38.93
N GLY A 844 85.74 -138.52 -38.80
CA GLY A 844 86.71 -137.43 -38.46
C GLY A 844 87.80 -137.01 -39.49
N PRO A 845 88.71 -136.04 -39.16
CA PRO A 845 88.77 -135.12 -38.00
C PRO A 845 89.03 -133.61 -38.32
N SER A 846 89.08 -132.78 -37.25
CA SER A 846 89.85 -131.52 -36.95
C SER A 846 90.75 -130.79 -37.98
N PRO A 847 91.15 -129.48 -37.78
CA PRO A 847 90.69 -128.37 -36.88
C PRO A 847 90.65 -126.98 -37.64
N ARG A 848 90.92 -125.71 -37.19
CA ARG A 848 91.19 -124.94 -35.92
C ARG A 848 91.09 -123.40 -36.16
N LEU A 849 90.86 -122.58 -35.10
CA LEU A 849 91.13 -121.10 -34.94
C LEU A 849 90.34 -120.09 -35.85
N THR A 850 89.84 -118.91 -35.43
CA THR A 850 89.93 -118.15 -34.14
C THR A 850 88.73 -117.17 -33.93
N THR A 851 88.13 -117.14 -32.72
CA THR A 851 87.63 -115.98 -31.88
C THR A 851 86.91 -114.74 -32.48
N LEU A 852 85.97 -114.01 -31.84
CA LEU A 852 85.36 -114.02 -30.46
C LEU A 852 84.00 -113.24 -30.40
N ALA A 853 83.39 -113.09 -29.21
CA ALA A 853 82.05 -112.52 -28.90
C ALA A 853 82.01 -110.96 -28.72
N LEU A 854 80.88 -110.28 -28.46
CA LEU A 854 80.12 -110.20 -27.17
C LEU A 854 78.64 -109.70 -27.33
N ALA A 855 77.90 -109.48 -26.22
CA ALA A 855 76.50 -108.94 -26.13
C ALA A 855 76.49 -107.49 -25.55
N ASP A 856 75.42 -106.80 -25.06
CA ASP A 856 74.02 -107.09 -24.60
C ASP A 856 73.24 -105.71 -24.44
N LEU A 857 72.02 -105.44 -23.92
CA LEU A 857 70.86 -106.13 -23.28
C LEU A 857 69.56 -105.21 -23.29
N ALA A 858 68.35 -105.80 -23.35
CA ALA A 858 66.96 -105.41 -22.91
C ALA A 858 66.33 -103.95 -22.86
N ASP A 859 64.98 -103.95 -22.96
CA ASP A 859 63.91 -103.26 -22.18
C ASP A 859 63.31 -101.81 -22.36
N ALA A 860 61.95 -101.80 -22.43
CA ALA A 860 60.89 -101.08 -21.67
C ALA A 860 60.77 -99.52 -21.42
N SER A 861 59.74 -98.92 -22.06
CA SER A 861 58.61 -98.06 -21.56
C SER A 861 58.69 -96.83 -20.59
N ALA A 862 58.10 -95.70 -21.06
CA ALA A 862 57.15 -94.72 -20.41
C ALA A 862 57.55 -93.68 -19.31
N ASP A 863 57.07 -92.42 -19.42
CA ASP A 863 56.19 -91.68 -18.43
C ASP A 863 55.67 -90.25 -18.89
N ARG A 864 54.77 -89.64 -18.06
CA ARG A 864 54.03 -88.33 -17.95
C ARG A 864 54.67 -86.93 -18.24
N VAL A 865 53.83 -85.85 -18.28
CA VAL A 865 53.79 -84.63 -17.35
C VAL A 865 53.22 -83.30 -17.98
N GLN A 866 52.21 -82.69 -17.29
CA GLN A 866 51.79 -81.24 -17.12
C GLN A 866 51.82 -80.23 -18.34
N ASP A 867 51.71 -78.87 -18.30
CA ASP A 867 51.49 -77.74 -17.33
C ASP A 867 51.01 -76.45 -18.12
N VAL A 868 50.61 -75.22 -17.65
CA VAL A 868 50.32 -74.53 -16.35
C VAL A 868 49.40 -73.26 -16.55
N VAL A 869 49.39 -72.26 -15.64
CA VAL A 869 48.57 -71.00 -15.52
C VAL A 869 49.45 -69.73 -15.79
N SER A 870 49.06 -68.49 -16.18
CA SER A 870 48.15 -67.41 -15.67
C SER A 870 48.19 -66.17 -16.63
N ALA A 871 47.60 -64.97 -16.40
CA ALA A 871 46.30 -64.46 -15.87
C ALA A 871 46.33 -62.91 -15.67
N ALA A 872 45.15 -62.24 -15.62
CA ALA A 872 44.84 -60.84 -15.18
C ALA A 872 45.37 -59.63 -15.99
#